data_AF-D3BRR0-F1
#
_entry.id   AF-D3BRR0-F1
#
_cell.length_a   1.000
_cell.length_b   1.000
_cell.length_c   1.000
_cell.angle_alpha   90.00
_cell.angle_beta   90.00
_cell.angle_gamma   90.00
#
_symmetry.space_group_name_H-M   'P 1'
#
loop_
_entity.id
_entity.type
_entity.pdbx_description
1 polymer ?
#
loop_
_entity_poly.entity_id
_entity_poly.type
_entity_poly.pdbx_seq_one_letter_code
_entity_poly.pdbx_strand_id
1 'polypeptide(L)'
;MYFYAQSCPSTATAWRPTMASATPPSSPPITITASPAVSTLYDESNLIFMAQYGYSATSLTDGPSGVVNSFTINYPTWGPEYHYLVSKTPTPALKSGVSYQFSFNFKLGQVYGTYNRVSSMTLYLFRPDDITDPNGSSQYFTTSSGTPLLEKTFTGSFTSSTSFVANSVTIIPTTDIGESVLALKIQRTTQTGPVVTTIFISEMKLTIPSQPIVPPSTLLTKDSELVNIPKPPLSAIDIQDPASCPYAATNLVHWHDPTIWSGGVVPAPNTATITLPVNKRVLLSPCSISQTAVYQKIVIPATSELIFSDAAMTWNVKDIYVQGRFTMGTRSCRYNANINIVFHGARTTASTIATNFGSKGIAVASTGFISVQGKQYHQTWTKLAATAWSGDCIIYVQDDVNWEVGQQIVITTSIYKDNLRNQNEIMTIAAIEGKKIQLTTSLRYYHYGGQEYQAEVGLLSRRLVFRGDGNSSNTDSDQFGGHILVNSNGQFSGLQLIKMGQKNIKGRYPLHFHMAGTVTNSYISDCSVLDSYYRCYTIHGTNNLTLTRNVAFNAIGHCYYLEDGVEMDNLLSFNLAARIQTIGQPAAGSTQYGDDFTESDSLKQPADVTASGFYISNAWNSFIGNAASGGWASFSFPYLERPVGNFLTSPIVPFQYPLKEFNGNTAHSSGYYFEFGSSIYVGGKLTYDDSDGLLYYTNGRVSRETYSNGVENDANIVWMTFNNTKVYLSNRGIGMWGERSEANALESHDSRRPASLFGESWVNNALVNGQSANLLAKGNEVSRQGFQFYDTYVKTILTNVVFRNYATVYPYSQSSEDDNKVIISMTHSDEFKPQGISATRNITLQNCLASQIIGHNIVDTGSSRYFNFIDFDGTVTGRAGVPTIVGAHDKWWQFDSSCVYNSAWNSWVCDKGSREIANVQFWVPGLISRDESWPANSYVGYTYLFGNGISDVRRTVATRNAGVTGISNAGWYLYLTAGSPTYMKIWLSQVVYSNYVFLAVRYPASTTFSVSCEYKYNSQYSYNFTMAASPSAVRNGNGKTYHFDGTHLFVKLVNFRLDGSEYFSRGGAKIFDVYWEFLVHINAKNTVTPPVNGFFTGLSDVLPSSTL
;
A
#
# COMPACT_ATOMS: atom_id res chain seq x y z
N MET A 1 14.32 -51.39 -24.09
CA MET A 1 12.93 -51.85 -24.30
C MET A 1 12.21 -50.76 -25.07
N TYR A 2 11.93 -50.98 -26.36
CA TYR A 2 11.16 -50.03 -27.18
C TYR A 2 9.69 -50.12 -26.75
N PHE A 3 9.20 -49.11 -26.02
CA PHE A 3 7.77 -48.97 -25.75
C PHE A 3 7.07 -48.57 -27.04
N TYR A 4 6.39 -49.52 -27.69
CA TYR A 4 5.45 -49.21 -28.75
C TYR A 4 4.37 -48.27 -28.19
N ALA A 5 4.19 -47.13 -28.85
CA ALA A 5 3.07 -46.24 -28.58
C ALA A 5 1.76 -47.03 -28.71
N GLN A 6 0.84 -46.88 -27.76
CA GLN A 6 -0.54 -47.34 -27.94
C GLN A 6 -1.03 -46.83 -29.30
N SER A 7 -1.33 -47.74 -30.22
CA SER A 7 -1.93 -47.37 -31.51
C SER A 7 -3.33 -46.83 -31.22
N CYS A 8 -3.53 -45.51 -31.31
CA CYS A 8 -4.88 -44.97 -31.42
C CYS A 8 -5.56 -45.66 -32.62
N PRO A 9 -6.87 -45.95 -32.53
CA PRO A 9 -7.66 -46.26 -33.72
C PRO A 9 -7.49 -45.15 -34.77
N SER A 10 -7.35 -45.52 -36.05
CA SER A 10 -7.20 -44.55 -37.16
C SER A 10 -8.49 -44.36 -37.98
N THR A 11 -9.57 -45.09 -37.69
CA THR A 11 -10.84 -45.00 -38.40
C THR A 11 -11.75 -43.91 -37.80
N ALA A 12 -12.39 -43.11 -38.66
CA ALA A 12 -13.12 -41.87 -38.32
C ALA A 12 -14.13 -41.97 -37.16
N THR A 13 -14.68 -43.15 -36.90
CA THR A 13 -15.69 -43.42 -35.85
C THR A 13 -15.11 -43.79 -34.48
N ALA A 14 -13.82 -44.12 -34.36
CA ALA A 14 -13.24 -44.68 -33.14
C ALA A 14 -12.15 -43.82 -32.47
N TRP A 15 -11.66 -42.75 -33.10
CA TRP A 15 -10.54 -41.94 -32.58
C TRP A 15 -10.95 -40.67 -31.83
N ARG A 16 -12.24 -40.31 -31.85
CA ARG A 16 -12.77 -39.19 -31.05
C ARG A 16 -13.00 -39.68 -29.61
N PRO A 17 -12.39 -39.06 -28.59
CA PRO A 17 -12.55 -39.52 -27.22
C PRO A 17 -13.95 -39.21 -26.69
N THR A 18 -14.34 -39.90 -25.63
CA THR A 18 -15.51 -39.53 -24.83
C THR A 18 -15.28 -38.13 -24.23
N MET A 19 -16.23 -37.23 -24.45
CA MET A 19 -16.16 -35.86 -23.96
C MET A 19 -16.27 -35.81 -22.43
N ALA A 20 -15.52 -34.90 -21.79
CA ALA A 20 -15.64 -34.67 -20.36
C ALA A 20 -17.04 -34.18 -20.00
N SER A 21 -17.58 -34.67 -18.89
CA SER A 21 -18.88 -34.23 -18.39
C SER A 21 -18.82 -32.77 -17.92
N ALA A 22 -19.80 -31.98 -18.35
CA ALA A 22 -20.05 -30.65 -17.82
C ALA A 22 -20.61 -30.68 -16.39
N THR A 23 -21.13 -31.83 -15.95
CA THR A 23 -21.72 -32.00 -14.62
C THR A 23 -20.62 -31.83 -13.57
N PRO A 24 -20.76 -30.90 -12.62
CA PRO A 24 -19.80 -30.75 -11.54
C PRO A 24 -19.81 -32.02 -10.65
N PRO A 25 -18.68 -32.37 -10.00
CA PRO A 25 -18.67 -33.39 -8.97
C PRO A 25 -19.68 -33.01 -7.87
N SER A 26 -20.46 -33.97 -7.37
CA SER A 26 -21.33 -33.73 -6.23
C SER A 26 -20.48 -33.43 -4.99
N SER A 27 -20.72 -32.29 -4.34
CA SER A 27 -20.13 -32.05 -3.03
C SER A 27 -20.74 -33.03 -2.02
N PRO A 28 -19.92 -33.69 -1.17
CA PRO A 28 -20.46 -34.41 -0.04
C PRO A 28 -21.09 -33.41 0.95
N PRO A 29 -22.06 -33.86 1.77
CA PRO A 29 -22.59 -33.03 2.85
C PRO A 29 -21.52 -32.75 3.91
N ILE A 30 -21.57 -31.57 4.52
CA ILE A 30 -20.71 -31.17 5.64
C ILE A 30 -21.28 -31.79 6.91
N THR A 31 -20.77 -32.97 7.29
CA THR A 31 -21.23 -33.73 8.46
C THR A 31 -20.40 -33.53 9.72
N ILE A 32 -19.27 -32.81 9.63
CA ILE A 32 -18.41 -32.55 10.78
C ILE A 32 -19.08 -31.64 11.80
N THR A 33 -19.00 -32.01 13.08
CA THR A 33 -19.58 -31.24 14.19
C THR A 33 -18.52 -30.51 15.03
N ALA A 34 -17.24 -30.83 14.82
CA ALA A 34 -16.12 -30.22 15.51
C ALA A 34 -14.91 -30.08 14.58
N SER A 35 -14.17 -28.98 14.71
CA SER A 35 -12.87 -28.79 14.07
C SER A 35 -11.85 -29.74 14.68
N PRO A 36 -10.94 -30.35 13.89
CA PRO A 36 -9.86 -31.17 14.43
C PRO A 36 -8.90 -30.35 15.31
N ALA A 37 -8.18 -31.03 16.21
CA ALA A 37 -7.13 -30.40 16.98
C ALA A 37 -5.94 -30.00 16.08
N VAL A 38 -5.35 -28.83 16.33
CA VAL A 38 -4.19 -28.31 15.60
C VAL A 38 -3.07 -28.01 16.59
N SER A 39 -1.84 -28.40 16.28
CA SER A 39 -0.67 -28.13 17.10
C SER A 39 0.35 -27.26 16.36
N THR A 40 0.85 -26.21 17.01
CA THR A 40 2.05 -25.49 16.61
C THR A 40 3.23 -26.02 17.43
N LEU A 41 4.19 -26.66 16.76
CA LEU A 41 5.41 -27.20 17.38
C LEU A 41 6.50 -26.13 17.48
N TYR A 42 7.32 -26.21 18.53
CA TYR A 42 8.47 -25.34 18.76
C TYR A 42 9.73 -26.19 19.02
N ASP A 43 10.73 -26.04 18.16
CA ASP A 43 12.05 -26.69 18.23
C ASP A 43 13.19 -25.65 18.34
N GLU A 44 14.44 -26.10 18.29
CA GLU A 44 15.61 -25.19 18.37
C GLU A 44 15.66 -24.20 17.20
N SER A 45 15.21 -24.60 16.02
CA SER A 45 15.19 -23.75 14.83
C SER A 45 14.19 -22.60 14.99
N ASN A 46 13.08 -22.82 15.70
CA ASN A 46 11.99 -21.88 15.91
C ASN A 46 12.08 -21.09 17.22
N LEU A 47 13.05 -21.39 18.08
CA LEU A 47 13.22 -20.75 19.38
C LEU A 47 14.51 -19.93 19.45
N ILE A 48 14.50 -18.95 20.34
CA ILE A 48 15.67 -18.17 20.72
C ILE A 48 15.84 -18.23 22.22
N PHE A 49 17.07 -18.51 22.63
CA PHE A 49 17.49 -18.43 24.02
C PHE A 49 17.81 -16.97 24.37
N MET A 50 17.02 -16.38 25.28
CA MET A 50 17.18 -14.99 25.70
C MET A 50 17.40 -14.92 27.20
N ALA A 51 18.54 -14.36 27.62
CA ALA A 51 18.91 -14.28 29.03
C ALA A 51 19.54 -12.94 29.40
N GLN A 52 19.71 -12.70 30.70
CA GLN A 52 20.27 -11.45 31.21
C GLN A 52 21.77 -11.31 30.85
N TYR A 53 22.18 -10.13 30.38
CA TYR A 53 23.55 -9.68 30.09
C TYR A 53 24.49 -10.69 29.41
N GLY A 54 24.57 -10.68 28.07
CA GLY A 54 25.70 -11.23 27.32
C GLY A 54 25.93 -12.75 27.44
N TYR A 55 24.95 -13.51 27.91
CA TYR A 55 25.04 -14.96 28.03
C TYR A 55 24.76 -15.66 26.69
N SER A 56 25.58 -16.66 26.37
CA SER A 56 25.84 -17.21 25.02
C SER A 56 24.61 -17.66 24.20
N ALA A 57 24.64 -17.36 22.89
CA ALA A 57 23.79 -17.90 21.84
C ALA A 57 23.98 -19.42 21.58
N THR A 58 24.95 -20.07 22.22
CA THR A 58 25.27 -21.50 22.04
C THR A 58 24.64 -22.42 23.09
N SER A 59 23.81 -21.87 24.01
CA SER A 59 23.18 -22.67 25.06
C SER A 59 22.04 -23.56 24.56
N LEU A 60 21.42 -23.23 23.43
CA LEU A 60 20.37 -24.02 22.78
C LEU A 60 20.97 -24.78 21.59
N THR A 61 20.92 -26.10 21.63
CA THR A 61 21.42 -26.99 20.56
C THR A 61 20.40 -28.07 20.24
N ASP A 62 20.63 -28.82 19.16
CA ASP A 62 19.83 -29.99 18.81
C ASP A 62 19.68 -30.95 19.99
N GLY A 63 18.53 -31.63 20.02
CA GLY A 63 18.22 -32.62 21.03
C GLY A 63 18.99 -33.94 20.84
N PRO A 64 18.80 -34.90 21.76
CA PRO A 64 19.41 -36.20 21.65
C PRO A 64 18.99 -36.93 20.36
N SER A 65 19.95 -37.60 19.71
CA SER A 65 19.66 -38.41 18.52
C SER A 65 18.55 -39.43 18.79
N GLY A 66 17.59 -39.52 17.86
CA GLY A 66 16.42 -40.41 17.97
C GLY A 66 15.22 -39.84 18.75
N VAL A 67 15.32 -38.61 19.27
CA VAL A 67 14.20 -37.92 19.94
C VAL A 67 13.65 -36.83 19.04
N VAL A 68 12.45 -37.03 18.52
CA VAL A 68 11.77 -36.11 17.59
C VAL A 68 11.42 -34.79 18.28
N ASN A 69 11.51 -33.67 17.55
CA ASN A 69 11.13 -32.32 17.99
C ASN A 69 11.72 -31.99 19.37
N SER A 70 13.04 -32.17 19.51
CA SER A 70 13.73 -32.02 20.78
C SER A 70 14.97 -31.17 20.68
N PHE A 71 15.26 -30.47 21.77
CA PHE A 71 16.41 -29.60 21.89
C PHE A 71 17.02 -29.69 23.28
N THR A 72 18.29 -29.32 23.34
CA THR A 72 19.11 -29.36 24.54
C THR A 72 19.41 -27.94 24.99
N ILE A 73 19.29 -27.69 26.30
CA ILE A 73 19.76 -26.45 26.91
C ILE A 73 20.92 -26.78 27.86
N ASN A 74 22.06 -26.17 27.60
CA ASN A 74 23.28 -26.32 28.38
C ASN A 74 23.56 -25.08 29.24
N TYR A 75 23.65 -25.28 30.55
CA TYR A 75 24.07 -24.26 31.51
C TYR A 75 25.48 -24.57 32.03
N PRO A 76 26.49 -23.72 31.78
CA PRO A 76 27.76 -23.76 32.50
C PRO A 76 27.59 -23.60 34.03
N THR A 77 28.69 -23.78 34.75
CA THR A 77 28.76 -23.69 36.23
C THR A 77 28.31 -22.34 36.79
N TRP A 78 28.31 -21.29 35.96
CA TRP A 78 27.71 -19.98 36.25
C TRP A 78 26.71 -19.60 35.14
N GLY A 79 25.58 -18.99 35.51
CA GLY A 79 24.59 -18.46 34.57
C GLY A 79 23.45 -17.70 35.25
N PRO A 80 22.52 -17.13 34.48
CA PRO A 80 21.46 -16.28 35.01
C PRO A 80 20.41 -17.08 35.80
N GLU A 81 19.75 -16.42 36.76
CA GLU A 81 18.68 -17.02 37.57
C GLU A 81 17.45 -17.38 36.74
N TYR A 82 17.28 -16.78 35.57
CA TYR A 82 16.27 -17.16 34.61
C TYR A 82 16.71 -16.83 33.19
N HIS A 83 16.04 -17.43 32.23
CA HIS A 83 16.10 -17.11 30.81
C HIS A 83 14.74 -17.43 30.20
N TYR A 84 14.56 -17.00 28.96
CA TYR A 84 13.37 -17.25 28.15
C TYR A 84 13.75 -18.05 26.91
N LEU A 85 12.84 -18.94 26.51
CA LEU A 85 12.80 -19.50 25.16
C LEU A 85 11.70 -18.76 24.41
N VAL A 86 12.09 -17.90 23.48
CA VAL A 86 11.18 -17.02 22.73
C VAL A 86 10.96 -17.59 21.35
N SER A 87 9.72 -17.67 20.89
CA SER A 87 9.41 -18.15 19.54
C SER A 87 9.72 -17.11 18.48
N LYS A 88 10.35 -17.54 17.38
CA LYS A 88 10.52 -16.77 16.14
C LYS A 88 9.23 -16.71 15.32
N THR A 89 8.32 -17.66 15.54
CA THR A 89 7.05 -17.76 14.81
C THR A 89 5.91 -17.16 15.63
N PRO A 90 5.01 -16.37 15.03
CA PRO A 90 3.83 -15.87 15.74
C PRO A 90 2.99 -17.00 16.32
N THR A 91 2.44 -16.75 17.51
CA THR A 91 1.47 -17.64 18.15
C THR A 91 0.14 -17.55 17.41
N PRO A 92 -0.59 -18.66 17.21
CA PRO A 92 -1.97 -18.63 16.72
C PRO A 92 -2.83 -17.66 17.52
N ALA A 93 -3.77 -16.99 16.86
CA ALA A 93 -4.69 -16.09 17.56
C ALA A 93 -5.56 -16.90 18.53
N LEU A 94 -5.71 -16.42 19.76
CA LEU A 94 -6.45 -17.10 20.81
C LEU A 94 -7.75 -16.35 21.11
N LYS A 95 -8.86 -17.06 21.03
CA LYS A 95 -10.20 -16.54 21.31
C LYS A 95 -10.49 -16.62 22.81
N SER A 96 -11.11 -15.57 23.34
CA SER A 96 -11.53 -15.51 24.73
C SER A 96 -12.48 -16.67 25.07
N GLY A 97 -12.30 -17.23 26.26
CA GLY A 97 -13.13 -18.32 26.79
C GLY A 97 -12.88 -19.69 26.14
N VAL A 98 -12.00 -19.79 25.13
CA VAL A 98 -11.62 -21.06 24.52
C VAL A 98 -10.44 -21.68 25.27
N SER A 99 -10.49 -23.00 25.48
CA SER A 99 -9.43 -23.77 26.13
C SER A 99 -8.34 -24.16 25.13
N TYR A 100 -7.10 -23.81 25.43
CA TYR A 100 -5.88 -24.19 24.70
C TYR A 100 -4.97 -25.03 25.60
N GLN A 101 -4.12 -25.87 25.01
CA GLN A 101 -3.16 -26.68 25.76
C GLN A 101 -1.74 -26.37 25.32
N PHE A 102 -0.88 -25.94 26.24
CA PHE A 102 0.57 -25.92 26.00
C PHE A 102 1.21 -27.13 26.68
N SER A 103 2.05 -27.86 25.96
CA SER A 103 2.69 -29.08 26.46
C SER A 103 4.13 -29.20 26.00
N PHE A 104 4.95 -29.89 26.78
CA PHE A 104 6.32 -30.27 26.46
C PHE A 104 6.76 -31.45 27.34
N ASN A 105 7.67 -32.28 26.84
CA ASN A 105 8.37 -33.26 27.64
C ASN A 105 9.65 -32.65 28.20
N PHE A 106 9.97 -32.97 29.45
CA PHE A 106 11.15 -32.47 30.14
C PHE A 106 11.99 -33.61 30.70
N LYS A 107 13.31 -33.53 30.55
CA LYS A 107 14.27 -34.46 31.13
C LYS A 107 15.53 -33.72 31.58
N LEU A 108 16.09 -34.15 32.71
CA LEU A 108 17.43 -33.75 33.13
C LEU A 108 18.50 -34.69 32.58
N GLY A 109 19.67 -34.15 32.23
CA GLY A 109 20.86 -34.95 31.93
C GLY A 109 21.39 -35.71 33.15
N GLN A 110 21.13 -35.21 34.36
CA GLN A 110 21.49 -35.84 35.63
C GLN A 110 20.56 -35.34 36.76
N VAL A 111 20.49 -36.07 37.87
CA VAL A 111 19.76 -35.62 39.06
C VAL A 111 20.53 -34.46 39.71
N TYR A 112 19.85 -33.34 40.02
CA TYR A 112 20.52 -32.17 40.61
C TYR A 112 20.45 -32.16 42.14
N GLY A 113 21.59 -31.85 42.78
CA GLY A 113 21.73 -31.57 44.21
C GLY A 113 21.12 -30.22 44.59
N THR A 114 21.67 -29.49 45.56
CA THR A 114 21.07 -28.25 46.09
C THR A 114 21.15 -27.03 45.16
N TYR A 115 22.04 -27.05 44.15
CA TYR A 115 22.34 -25.92 43.25
C TYR A 115 21.78 -26.15 41.84
N ASN A 116 21.54 -25.07 41.08
CA ASN A 116 21.12 -25.07 39.66
C ASN A 116 19.82 -25.84 39.33
N ARG A 117 18.89 -25.94 40.29
CA ARG A 117 17.58 -26.57 40.05
C ARG A 117 16.69 -25.66 39.22
N VAL A 118 15.93 -26.24 38.30
CA VAL A 118 14.77 -25.55 37.70
C VAL A 118 13.67 -25.53 38.76
N SER A 119 13.31 -24.34 39.26
CA SER A 119 12.29 -24.16 40.30
C SER A 119 10.88 -24.07 39.72
N SER A 120 10.74 -23.36 38.60
CA SER A 120 9.49 -23.23 37.88
C SER A 120 9.76 -22.94 36.41
N MET A 121 8.75 -23.21 35.60
CA MET A 121 8.65 -22.66 34.26
C MET A 121 7.38 -21.81 34.19
N THR A 122 7.38 -20.76 33.39
CA THR A 122 6.21 -19.91 33.20
C THR A 122 6.07 -19.57 31.72
N LEU A 123 4.92 -19.90 31.15
CA LEU A 123 4.54 -19.52 29.81
C LEU A 123 4.04 -18.08 29.82
N TYR A 124 4.55 -17.29 28.89
CA TYR A 124 4.10 -15.94 28.61
C TYR A 124 3.70 -15.81 27.15
N LEU A 125 2.69 -14.98 26.90
CA LEU A 125 2.41 -14.42 25.59
C LEU A 125 2.62 -12.91 25.66
N PHE A 126 3.55 -12.41 24.86
CA PHE A 126 3.85 -10.98 24.77
C PHE A 126 3.35 -10.41 23.45
N ARG A 127 3.18 -9.09 23.37
CA ARG A 127 3.04 -8.45 22.06
C ARG A 127 4.39 -8.52 21.35
N PRO A 128 4.42 -8.61 20.01
CA PRO A 128 5.68 -8.56 19.26
C PRO A 128 6.54 -7.34 19.63
N ASP A 129 5.89 -6.20 19.88
CA ASP A 129 6.54 -4.91 20.19
C ASP A 129 7.17 -4.85 21.59
N ASP A 130 6.85 -5.79 22.49
CA ASP A 130 7.44 -5.87 23.83
C ASP A 130 8.86 -6.49 23.78
N ILE A 131 9.33 -6.95 22.61
CA ILE A 131 10.59 -7.67 22.40
C ILE A 131 11.44 -6.93 21.36
N THR A 132 12.70 -6.60 21.68
CA THR A 132 13.63 -5.98 20.71
C THR A 132 14.05 -7.01 19.66
N ASP A 133 13.35 -7.03 18.53
CA ASP A 133 13.59 -7.91 17.38
C ASP A 133 13.75 -9.41 17.74
N PRO A 134 12.68 -10.22 17.66
CA PRO A 134 12.76 -11.65 17.92
C PRO A 134 13.65 -12.41 16.91
N ASN A 135 14.31 -11.77 15.94
CA ASN A 135 15.28 -12.38 15.03
C ASN A 135 16.71 -11.82 15.14
N GLY A 136 16.95 -10.83 16.02
CA GLY A 136 18.27 -10.20 16.20
C GLY A 136 19.24 -10.99 17.09
N SER A 137 20.55 -10.71 17.02
CA SER A 137 21.59 -11.44 17.76
C SER A 137 21.84 -10.96 19.20
N SER A 138 21.26 -9.83 19.61
CA SER A 138 21.36 -9.25 20.96
C SER A 138 19.98 -8.88 21.49
N GLN A 139 19.25 -9.83 22.07
CA GLN A 139 17.84 -9.65 22.45
C GLN A 139 17.66 -9.40 23.96
N TYR A 140 16.75 -8.48 24.30
CA TYR A 140 16.25 -8.25 25.67
C TYR A 140 14.80 -7.73 25.62
N PHE A 141 14.04 -7.91 26.71
CA PHE A 141 12.73 -7.26 26.83
C PHE A 141 12.92 -5.76 27.02
N THR A 142 12.11 -4.94 26.33
CA THR A 142 12.13 -3.49 26.54
C THR A 142 11.54 -3.19 27.92
N THR A 143 12.28 -2.43 28.73
CA THR A 143 11.99 -2.23 30.16
C THR A 143 10.86 -1.25 30.45
N SER A 144 10.16 -0.73 29.44
CA SER A 144 9.28 0.43 29.62
C SER A 144 7.80 0.14 29.89
N SER A 145 7.25 -1.09 29.73
CA SER A 145 5.87 -1.40 30.22
C SER A 145 5.40 -2.88 30.26
N GLY A 146 6.27 -3.88 30.00
CA GLY A 146 5.94 -5.28 29.61
C GLY A 146 5.09 -6.15 30.55
N THR A 147 3.79 -5.86 30.66
CA THR A 147 2.79 -6.81 31.20
C THR A 147 2.40 -7.80 30.10
N PRO A 148 2.58 -9.11 30.31
CA PRO A 148 2.22 -10.12 29.32
C PRO A 148 0.71 -10.10 29.03
N LEU A 149 0.33 -10.40 27.78
CA LEU A 149 -1.06 -10.65 27.39
C LEU A 149 -1.63 -11.86 28.13
N LEU A 150 -0.76 -12.81 28.46
CA LEU A 150 -1.09 -14.02 29.20
C LEU A 150 0.13 -14.54 29.97
N GLU A 151 -0.10 -14.98 31.21
CA GLU A 151 0.91 -15.63 32.04
C GLU A 151 0.35 -16.94 32.62
N LYS A 152 1.14 -18.01 32.56
CA LYS A 152 0.78 -19.30 33.15
C LYS A 152 1.99 -20.06 33.68
N THR A 153 2.08 -20.23 34.99
CA THR A 153 3.17 -20.96 35.67
C THR A 153 2.88 -22.46 35.75
N PHE A 154 3.90 -23.27 35.48
CA PHE A 154 3.87 -24.74 35.61
C PHE A 154 4.35 -25.16 37.01
N THR A 155 3.69 -26.15 37.59
CA THR A 155 4.12 -26.85 38.79
C THR A 155 4.43 -28.30 38.43
N GLY A 156 5.70 -28.72 38.51
CA GLY A 156 6.15 -30.07 38.13
C GLY A 156 7.47 -30.46 38.81
N SER A 157 7.85 -31.74 38.71
CA SER A 157 9.13 -32.22 39.26
C SER A 157 10.29 -31.95 38.28
N PHE A 158 10.72 -30.69 38.22
CA PHE A 158 11.81 -30.26 37.32
C PHE A 158 13.21 -30.54 37.88
N THR A 159 13.32 -31.20 39.04
CA THR A 159 14.58 -31.33 39.79
C THR A 159 15.11 -32.76 39.93
N SER A 160 14.32 -33.78 39.59
CA SER A 160 14.70 -35.17 39.87
C SER A 160 14.57 -36.15 38.69
N SER A 161 13.89 -35.79 37.60
CA SER A 161 13.64 -36.75 36.51
C SER A 161 14.74 -36.79 35.47
N THR A 162 15.39 -37.94 35.31
CA THR A 162 16.34 -38.25 34.22
C THR A 162 15.70 -39.02 33.06
N SER A 163 14.38 -39.16 33.07
CA SER A 163 13.56 -39.64 31.94
C SER A 163 12.66 -38.51 31.45
N PHE A 164 12.25 -38.56 30.18
CA PHE A 164 11.29 -37.58 29.65
C PHE A 164 9.94 -37.73 30.36
N VAL A 165 9.50 -36.66 31.00
CA VAL A 165 8.20 -36.55 31.67
C VAL A 165 7.38 -35.51 30.93
N ALA A 166 6.17 -35.90 30.53
CA ALA A 166 5.23 -34.99 29.88
C ALA A 166 4.70 -33.95 30.88
N ASN A 167 4.77 -32.68 30.50
CA ASN A 167 4.20 -31.55 31.22
C ASN A 167 3.17 -30.88 30.30
N SER A 168 2.03 -30.47 30.86
CA SER A 168 1.03 -29.72 30.11
C SER A 168 0.27 -28.75 31.02
N VAL A 169 -0.27 -27.70 30.42
CA VAL A 169 -1.15 -26.75 31.10
C VAL A 169 -2.27 -26.30 30.18
N THR A 170 -3.45 -26.12 30.76
CA THR A 170 -4.59 -25.51 30.08
C THR A 170 -4.56 -23.99 30.23
N ILE A 171 -4.79 -23.31 29.12
CA ILE A 171 -4.81 -21.86 28.97
C ILE A 171 -6.22 -21.47 28.52
N ILE A 172 -6.85 -20.54 29.23
CA ILE A 172 -8.13 -19.96 28.82
C ILE A 172 -7.96 -18.44 28.85
N PRO A 173 -7.77 -17.79 27.70
CA PRO A 173 -7.70 -16.34 27.62
C PRO A 173 -9.01 -15.71 28.13
N THR A 174 -8.91 -14.63 28.90
CA THR A 174 -10.08 -13.84 29.34
C THR A 174 -10.47 -12.78 28.30
N THR A 175 -9.57 -12.48 27.37
CA THR A 175 -9.77 -11.58 26.23
C THR A 175 -9.21 -12.21 24.97
N ASP A 176 -9.69 -11.78 23.81
CA ASP A 176 -9.11 -12.22 22.54
C ASP A 176 -7.65 -11.73 22.43
N ILE A 177 -6.76 -12.63 22.01
CA ILE A 177 -5.34 -12.39 21.80
C ILE A 177 -5.06 -12.54 20.31
N GLY A 178 -4.69 -11.44 19.65
CA GLY A 178 -4.28 -11.43 18.25
C GLY A 178 -2.82 -11.85 18.07
N GLU A 179 -2.04 -11.01 17.39
CA GLU A 179 -0.62 -11.28 17.20
C GLU A 179 0.13 -11.27 18.54
N SER A 180 0.83 -12.37 18.83
CA SER A 180 1.60 -12.52 20.06
C SER A 180 2.81 -13.44 19.88
N VAL A 181 3.82 -13.22 20.71
CA VAL A 181 5.05 -14.02 20.75
C VAL A 181 5.02 -14.90 21.99
N LEU A 182 5.20 -16.20 21.78
CA LEU A 182 5.31 -17.17 22.86
C LEU A 182 6.69 -17.09 23.50
N ALA A 183 6.74 -17.00 24.83
CA ALA A 183 7.98 -17.07 25.60
C ALA A 183 7.83 -18.00 26.79
N LEU A 184 8.71 -19.00 26.92
CA LEU A 184 8.78 -19.87 28.10
C LEU A 184 9.92 -19.41 29.00
N LYS A 185 9.59 -18.81 30.14
CA LYS A 185 10.58 -18.49 31.19
C LYS A 185 10.93 -19.75 31.95
N ILE A 186 12.22 -20.04 32.10
CA ILE A 186 12.73 -21.12 32.93
C ILE A 186 13.48 -20.49 34.10
N GLN A 187 12.97 -20.69 35.31
CA GLN A 187 13.51 -20.14 36.55
C GLN A 187 14.44 -21.16 37.22
N ARG A 188 15.62 -20.70 37.63
CA ARG A 188 16.62 -21.45 38.39
C ARG A 188 16.67 -20.97 39.84
N THR A 189 17.10 -21.85 40.74
CA THR A 189 17.24 -21.55 42.18
C THR A 189 18.50 -20.76 42.54
N THR A 190 19.59 -20.89 41.75
CA THR A 190 20.89 -20.22 41.98
C THR A 190 21.59 -19.89 40.67
N GLN A 191 22.40 -18.83 40.66
CA GLN A 191 23.25 -18.44 39.51
C GLN A 191 24.45 -19.37 39.32
N THR A 192 25.01 -19.89 40.42
CA THR A 192 26.19 -20.75 40.44
C THR A 192 25.87 -22.16 40.88
N GLY A 193 26.66 -23.11 40.38
CA GLY A 193 26.72 -24.47 40.88
C GLY A 193 28.02 -25.17 40.47
N PRO A 194 28.32 -26.31 41.11
CA PRO A 194 29.63 -26.97 40.97
C PRO A 194 29.82 -27.73 39.64
N VAL A 195 28.75 -27.94 38.86
CA VAL A 195 28.77 -28.75 37.63
C VAL A 195 27.90 -28.13 36.53
N VAL A 196 28.25 -28.43 35.27
CA VAL A 196 27.43 -28.13 34.09
C VAL A 196 26.08 -28.85 34.23
N THR A 197 25.02 -28.15 33.85
CA THR A 197 23.63 -28.58 34.01
C THR A 197 23.00 -28.63 32.61
N THR A 198 22.56 -29.81 32.19
CA THR A 198 21.93 -30.00 30.87
C THR A 198 20.48 -30.43 31.04
N ILE A 199 19.55 -29.72 30.40
CA ILE A 199 18.14 -30.10 30.31
C ILE A 199 17.78 -30.41 28.86
N PHE A 200 16.82 -31.31 28.68
CA PHE A 200 16.27 -31.68 27.38
C PHE A 200 14.78 -31.38 27.38
N ILE A 201 14.32 -30.73 26.33
CA ILE A 201 12.90 -30.50 26.05
C ILE A 201 12.56 -31.20 24.75
N SER A 202 11.43 -31.90 24.69
CA SER A 202 10.89 -32.43 23.43
C SER A 202 9.40 -32.18 23.32
N GLU A 203 8.85 -32.26 22.11
CA GLU A 203 7.40 -32.13 21.87
C GLU A 203 6.81 -30.83 22.44
N MET A 204 7.60 -29.74 22.49
CA MET A 204 7.11 -28.44 22.93
C MET A 204 6.12 -27.91 21.90
N LYS A 205 4.87 -27.66 22.32
CA LYS A 205 3.79 -27.27 21.41
C LYS A 205 2.66 -26.53 22.09
N LEU A 206 2.02 -25.65 21.32
CA LEU A 206 0.71 -25.09 21.63
C LEU A 206 -0.35 -25.79 20.78
N THR A 207 -1.34 -26.38 21.44
CA THR A 207 -2.43 -27.13 20.83
C THR A 207 -3.74 -26.39 21.00
N ILE A 208 -4.41 -26.16 19.87
CA ILE A 208 -5.83 -25.82 19.80
C ILE A 208 -6.56 -27.18 19.81
N PRO A 209 -7.22 -27.57 20.90
CA PRO A 209 -7.92 -28.85 20.96
C PRO A 209 -9.12 -28.85 20.01
N SER A 210 -9.71 -30.02 19.78
CA SER A 210 -10.92 -30.11 18.95
C SER A 210 -12.04 -29.26 19.57
N GLN A 211 -12.64 -28.39 18.75
CA GLN A 211 -13.69 -27.46 19.18
C GLN A 211 -14.98 -27.70 18.41
N PRO A 212 -16.16 -27.61 19.05
CA PRO A 212 -17.44 -27.63 18.35
C PRO A 212 -17.50 -26.54 17.27
N ILE A 213 -18.00 -26.89 16.09
CA ILE A 213 -18.25 -25.90 15.04
C ILE A 213 -19.53 -25.15 15.40
N VAL A 214 -19.37 -23.87 15.72
CA VAL A 214 -20.51 -22.97 16.00
C VAL A 214 -20.69 -22.05 14.80
N PRO A 215 -21.78 -22.19 14.02
CA PRO A 215 -22.06 -21.27 12.93
C PRO A 215 -22.16 -19.83 13.44
N PRO A 216 -21.63 -18.84 12.69
CA PRO A 216 -21.85 -17.43 13.01
C PRO A 216 -23.34 -17.12 13.08
N SER A 217 -23.75 -16.31 14.06
CA SER A 217 -25.15 -15.90 14.23
C SER A 217 -25.69 -15.10 13.05
N THR A 218 -24.82 -14.34 12.39
CA THR A 218 -25.11 -13.55 11.19
C THR A 218 -23.90 -13.57 10.26
N LEU A 219 -24.16 -13.70 8.96
CA LEU A 219 -23.14 -13.54 7.91
C LEU A 219 -23.23 -12.13 7.33
N LEU A 220 -22.08 -11.54 7.03
CA LEU A 220 -22.01 -10.26 6.33
C LEU A 220 -22.60 -10.42 4.92
N THR A 221 -23.38 -9.41 4.52
CA THR A 221 -24.01 -9.34 3.20
C THR A 221 -23.50 -8.16 2.36
N LYS A 222 -22.51 -7.41 2.88
CA LYS A 222 -21.91 -6.24 2.23
C LYS A 222 -20.40 -6.26 2.43
N ASP A 223 -19.67 -5.97 1.36
CA ASP A 223 -18.19 -5.94 1.34
C ASP A 223 -17.59 -4.63 1.89
N SER A 224 -18.44 -3.62 2.15
CA SER A 224 -18.02 -2.29 2.58
C SER A 224 -19.12 -1.53 3.31
N GLU A 225 -18.73 -0.50 4.07
CA GLU A 225 -19.64 0.39 4.78
C GLU A 225 -20.05 1.62 3.96
N LEU A 226 -19.13 2.15 3.16
CA LEU A 226 -19.30 3.36 2.35
C LEU A 226 -19.15 3.08 0.86
N VAL A 227 -18.12 2.33 0.48
CA VAL A 227 -17.77 2.04 -0.91
C VAL A 227 -18.70 0.98 -1.49
N ASN A 228 -19.19 1.19 -2.71
CA ASN A 228 -19.92 0.16 -3.44
C ASN A 228 -18.96 -0.56 -4.39
N ILE A 229 -18.32 -1.63 -3.94
CA ILE A 229 -17.38 -2.41 -4.78
C ILE A 229 -18.19 -3.12 -5.88
N PRO A 230 -18.03 -2.75 -7.17
CA PRO A 230 -18.78 -3.40 -8.23
C PRO A 230 -18.39 -4.88 -8.30
N LYS A 231 -19.39 -5.74 -8.51
CA LYS A 231 -19.19 -7.17 -8.77
C LYS A 231 -19.49 -7.49 -10.23
N PRO A 232 -18.86 -8.51 -10.83
CA PRO A 232 -19.22 -8.92 -12.18
C PRO A 232 -20.68 -9.42 -12.20
N PRO A 233 -21.46 -9.11 -13.24
CA PRO A 233 -22.88 -9.44 -13.28
C PRO A 233 -23.13 -10.96 -13.21
N LEU A 234 -24.04 -11.40 -12.32
CA LEU A 234 -24.43 -12.81 -12.20
C LEU A 234 -25.12 -13.35 -13.46
N SER A 235 -25.80 -12.49 -14.22
CA SER A 235 -26.41 -12.82 -15.52
C SER A 235 -25.39 -13.01 -16.65
N ALA A 236 -24.10 -12.85 -16.37
CA ALA A 236 -23.00 -12.91 -17.34
C ALA A 236 -22.18 -14.22 -17.28
N ILE A 237 -22.76 -15.33 -16.80
CA ILE A 237 -22.18 -16.65 -17.12
C ILE A 237 -22.15 -16.75 -18.64
N ASP A 238 -20.96 -16.96 -19.21
CA ASP A 238 -20.79 -16.98 -20.65
C ASP A 238 -21.57 -18.15 -21.25
N ILE A 239 -22.15 -17.92 -22.43
CA ILE A 239 -22.95 -18.92 -23.13
C ILE A 239 -22.12 -20.17 -23.39
N GLN A 240 -22.65 -21.33 -23.01
CA GLN A 240 -22.09 -22.63 -23.35
C GLN A 240 -22.97 -23.33 -24.38
N ASP A 241 -22.44 -23.52 -25.58
CA ASP A 241 -23.02 -24.24 -26.71
C ASP A 241 -22.09 -25.40 -27.14
N PRO A 242 -22.33 -26.61 -26.61
CA PRO A 242 -21.56 -27.81 -26.97
C PRO A 242 -21.63 -28.17 -28.46
N ALA A 243 -22.69 -27.78 -29.18
CA ALA A 243 -22.82 -28.09 -30.61
C ALA A 243 -21.87 -27.26 -31.47
N SER A 244 -21.46 -26.08 -30.99
CA SER A 244 -20.49 -25.19 -31.65
C SER A 244 -19.03 -25.57 -31.39
N CYS A 245 -18.77 -26.64 -30.63
CA CYS A 245 -17.44 -26.97 -30.18
C CYS A 245 -16.46 -27.30 -31.32
N PRO A 246 -15.25 -26.71 -31.35
CA PRO A 246 -14.28 -26.92 -32.43
C PRO A 246 -13.89 -28.38 -32.64
N TYR A 247 -13.81 -29.16 -31.56
CA TYR A 247 -13.48 -30.58 -31.61
C TYR A 247 -14.57 -31.43 -32.27
N ALA A 248 -15.81 -30.94 -32.40
CA ALA A 248 -16.93 -31.67 -32.99
C ALA A 248 -17.00 -31.50 -34.52
N ALA A 249 -16.18 -30.62 -35.10
CA ALA A 249 -16.20 -30.38 -36.54
C ALA A 249 -15.94 -31.66 -37.36
N THR A 250 -16.62 -31.81 -38.49
CA THR A 250 -16.57 -33.00 -39.35
C THR A 250 -15.33 -33.06 -40.23
N ASN A 251 -14.67 -31.93 -40.47
CA ASN A 251 -13.48 -31.80 -41.35
C ASN A 251 -12.13 -31.89 -40.61
N LEU A 252 -12.10 -32.48 -39.41
CA LEU A 252 -10.86 -32.66 -38.65
C LEU A 252 -10.10 -33.89 -39.11
N VAL A 253 -8.78 -33.78 -39.15
CA VAL A 253 -7.87 -34.92 -39.37
C VAL A 253 -7.22 -35.35 -38.06
N HIS A 254 -6.87 -36.62 -37.96
CA HIS A 254 -6.30 -37.20 -36.75
C HIS A 254 -4.78 -37.09 -36.72
N TRP A 255 -4.19 -36.75 -35.57
CA TRP A 255 -2.72 -36.70 -35.41
C TRP A 255 -2.01 -38.01 -35.79
N HIS A 256 -2.59 -39.18 -35.49
CA HIS A 256 -1.99 -40.48 -35.83
C HIS A 256 -2.36 -41.00 -37.23
N ASP A 257 -2.99 -40.20 -38.09
CA ASP A 257 -3.17 -40.55 -39.49
C ASP A 257 -1.84 -40.38 -40.24
N PRO A 258 -1.15 -41.46 -40.67
CA PRO A 258 0.12 -41.33 -41.39
C PRO A 258 -0.03 -40.53 -42.69
N THR A 259 -1.22 -40.52 -43.31
CA THR A 259 -1.44 -39.94 -44.64
C THR A 259 -1.41 -38.41 -44.65
N ILE A 260 -1.55 -37.75 -43.49
CA ILE A 260 -1.48 -36.29 -43.41
C ILE A 260 -0.04 -35.78 -43.29
N TRP A 261 0.91 -36.61 -42.86
CA TRP A 261 2.30 -36.21 -42.60
C TRP A 261 3.18 -36.36 -43.83
N SER A 262 4.14 -35.46 -43.99
CA SER A 262 5.16 -35.56 -45.03
C SER A 262 5.97 -36.85 -44.87
N GLY A 263 5.89 -37.74 -45.85
CA GLY A 263 6.59 -39.03 -45.83
C GLY A 263 5.77 -40.20 -45.27
N GLY A 264 4.49 -40.00 -44.93
CA GLY A 264 3.60 -41.10 -44.52
C GLY A 264 3.89 -41.66 -43.13
N VAL A 265 4.61 -40.94 -42.28
CA VAL A 265 5.03 -41.39 -40.95
C VAL A 265 4.59 -40.36 -39.90
N VAL A 266 3.93 -40.84 -38.84
CA VAL A 266 3.58 -40.00 -37.70
C VAL A 266 4.86 -39.54 -36.99
N PRO A 267 5.04 -38.23 -36.72
CA PRO A 267 6.20 -37.72 -36.00
C PRO A 267 6.32 -38.29 -34.58
N ALA A 268 7.54 -38.68 -34.21
CA ALA A 268 7.88 -39.14 -32.87
C ALA A 268 8.11 -37.95 -31.92
N PRO A 269 7.94 -38.11 -30.59
CA PRO A 269 8.17 -37.03 -29.63
C PRO A 269 9.58 -36.40 -29.70
N ASN A 270 10.59 -37.19 -30.03
CA ASN A 270 11.98 -36.73 -30.15
C ASN A 270 12.31 -36.08 -31.51
N THR A 271 11.34 -35.96 -32.43
CA THR A 271 11.52 -35.21 -33.68
C THR A 271 11.82 -33.75 -33.35
N ALA A 272 12.93 -33.24 -33.89
CA ALA A 272 13.43 -31.89 -33.57
C ALA A 272 12.42 -30.78 -33.84
N THR A 273 11.63 -30.90 -34.92
CA THR A 273 10.52 -29.99 -35.22
C THR A 273 9.40 -30.75 -35.91
N ILE A 274 8.19 -30.62 -35.38
CA ILE A 274 6.96 -31.19 -35.92
C ILE A 274 6.13 -30.05 -36.49
N THR A 275 6.03 -29.97 -37.81
CA THR A 275 5.20 -28.97 -38.50
C THR A 275 3.88 -29.60 -38.89
N LEU A 276 2.77 -29.00 -38.47
CA LEU A 276 1.44 -29.45 -38.89
C LEU A 276 1.28 -29.37 -40.41
N PRO A 277 0.54 -30.29 -41.04
CA PRO A 277 0.30 -30.23 -42.47
C PRO A 277 -0.48 -28.97 -42.85
N VAL A 278 -0.10 -28.32 -43.96
CA VAL A 278 -0.76 -27.10 -44.46
C VAL A 278 -2.23 -27.36 -44.82
N ASN A 279 -3.10 -26.37 -44.60
CA ASN A 279 -4.53 -26.44 -44.90
C ASN A 279 -5.28 -27.57 -44.15
N LYS A 280 -4.75 -28.04 -43.01
CA LYS A 280 -5.38 -29.08 -42.20
C LYS A 280 -5.77 -28.57 -40.82
N ARG A 281 -6.86 -29.13 -40.30
CA ARG A 281 -7.35 -28.94 -38.93
C ARG A 281 -7.08 -30.23 -38.17
N VAL A 282 -6.01 -30.26 -37.38
CA VAL A 282 -5.53 -31.47 -36.71
C VAL A 282 -6.13 -31.52 -35.31
N LEU A 283 -6.84 -32.60 -34.98
CA LEU A 283 -7.37 -32.84 -33.63
C LEU A 283 -6.36 -33.65 -32.80
N LEU A 284 -6.03 -33.11 -31.63
CA LEU A 284 -5.22 -33.70 -30.58
C LEU A 284 -6.14 -34.29 -29.51
N SER A 285 -5.93 -35.56 -29.19
CA SER A 285 -6.66 -36.30 -28.15
C SER A 285 -5.69 -36.99 -27.18
N PRO A 286 -6.16 -37.56 -26.05
CA PRO A 286 -5.28 -38.21 -25.08
C PRO A 286 -4.46 -39.37 -25.68
N CYS A 287 -5.04 -40.12 -26.62
CA CYS A 287 -4.30 -41.18 -27.29
C CYS A 287 -3.37 -40.62 -28.40
N SER A 288 -3.60 -39.41 -28.91
CA SER A 288 -2.82 -38.79 -30.00
C SER A 288 -1.38 -38.46 -29.64
N ILE A 289 -1.07 -38.40 -28.34
CA ILE A 289 0.23 -38.01 -27.83
C ILE A 289 0.69 -38.94 -26.71
N SER A 290 2.01 -39.08 -26.57
CA SER A 290 2.55 -39.66 -25.35
C SER A 290 2.31 -38.73 -24.17
N GLN A 291 1.75 -39.28 -23.10
CA GLN A 291 1.44 -38.57 -21.85
C GLN A 291 2.71 -38.30 -21.01
N THR A 292 3.86 -38.87 -21.39
CA THR A 292 5.12 -38.80 -20.64
C THR A 292 6.30 -38.34 -21.48
N ALA A 293 6.32 -38.59 -22.79
CA ALA A 293 7.42 -38.17 -23.64
C ALA A 293 7.36 -36.67 -23.95
N VAL A 294 8.54 -36.04 -23.99
CA VAL A 294 8.68 -34.60 -24.25
C VAL A 294 8.79 -34.33 -25.74
N TYR A 295 7.79 -33.64 -26.29
CA TYR A 295 7.79 -33.15 -27.67
C TYR A 295 8.72 -31.94 -27.79
N GLN A 296 9.61 -31.91 -28.78
CA GLN A 296 10.63 -30.86 -28.87
C GLN A 296 10.01 -29.52 -29.33
N LYS A 297 9.55 -29.43 -30.57
CA LYS A 297 8.99 -28.20 -31.13
C LYS A 297 7.81 -28.49 -32.02
N ILE A 298 6.71 -27.78 -31.82
CA ILE A 298 5.50 -27.85 -32.64
C ILE A 298 5.34 -26.54 -33.42
N VAL A 299 5.12 -26.63 -34.72
CA VAL A 299 4.83 -25.48 -35.59
C VAL A 299 3.45 -25.66 -36.20
N ILE A 300 2.57 -24.67 -36.00
CA ILE A 300 1.24 -24.61 -36.61
C ILE A 300 1.30 -23.57 -37.74
N PRO A 301 1.38 -23.98 -39.02
CA PRO A 301 1.44 -23.05 -40.15
C PRO A 301 0.22 -22.12 -40.24
N ALA A 302 0.37 -20.97 -40.91
CA ALA A 302 -0.68 -19.96 -41.07
C ALA A 302 -2.03 -20.48 -41.59
N THR A 303 -2.01 -21.55 -42.40
CA THR A 303 -3.22 -22.15 -42.98
C THR A 303 -3.76 -23.35 -42.19
N SER A 304 -3.19 -23.65 -41.03
CA SER A 304 -3.50 -24.84 -40.25
C SER A 304 -4.07 -24.48 -38.87
N GLU A 305 -4.79 -25.44 -38.28
CA GLU A 305 -5.35 -25.31 -36.94
C GLU A 305 -5.05 -26.56 -36.12
N LEU A 306 -4.50 -26.39 -34.92
CA LEU A 306 -4.40 -27.44 -33.90
C LEU A 306 -5.58 -27.31 -32.95
N ILE A 307 -6.40 -28.36 -32.87
CA ILE A 307 -7.59 -28.39 -32.02
C ILE A 307 -7.41 -29.46 -30.95
N PHE A 308 -7.76 -29.16 -29.71
CA PHE A 308 -7.76 -30.15 -28.64
C PHE A 308 -9.14 -30.76 -28.47
N SER A 309 -9.24 -32.05 -28.20
CA SER A 309 -10.47 -32.65 -27.68
C SER A 309 -10.69 -32.23 -26.23
N ASP A 310 -11.94 -32.04 -25.82
CA ASP A 310 -12.30 -31.84 -24.41
C ASP A 310 -12.28 -33.18 -23.65
N ALA A 311 -11.08 -33.75 -23.48
CA ALA A 311 -10.79 -35.01 -22.79
C ALA A 311 -9.50 -34.90 -21.99
N ALA A 312 -9.42 -35.61 -20.86
CA ALA A 312 -8.31 -35.46 -19.91
C ALA A 312 -6.98 -35.90 -20.51
N MET A 313 -5.96 -35.04 -20.46
CA MET A 313 -4.62 -35.33 -20.99
C MET A 313 -3.54 -34.46 -20.35
N THR A 314 -2.31 -34.96 -20.40
CA THR A 314 -1.08 -34.25 -20.07
C THR A 314 -0.16 -34.26 -21.29
N TRP A 315 0.19 -33.08 -21.79
CA TRP A 315 1.11 -32.92 -22.90
C TRP A 315 2.41 -32.29 -22.44
N ASN A 316 3.52 -33.01 -22.63
CA ASN A 316 4.86 -32.54 -22.31
C ASN A 316 5.52 -32.00 -23.58
N VAL A 317 5.89 -30.73 -23.59
CA VAL A 317 6.42 -30.05 -24.78
C VAL A 317 7.48 -29.02 -24.39
N LYS A 318 8.44 -28.73 -25.26
CA LYS A 318 9.34 -27.57 -25.05
C LYS A 318 8.76 -26.32 -25.70
N ASP A 319 8.58 -26.34 -27.02
CA ASP A 319 8.25 -25.14 -27.80
C ASP A 319 7.00 -25.34 -28.67
N ILE A 320 6.14 -24.32 -28.74
CA ILE A 320 4.99 -24.25 -29.65
C ILE A 320 5.02 -22.89 -30.37
N TYR A 321 5.07 -22.93 -31.71
CA TYR A 321 4.98 -21.74 -32.55
C TYR A 321 3.68 -21.76 -33.37
N VAL A 322 2.84 -20.74 -33.15
CA VAL A 322 1.49 -20.63 -33.72
C VAL A 322 1.47 -19.53 -34.78
N GLN A 323 1.55 -19.92 -36.06
CA GLN A 323 1.34 -18.99 -37.18
C GLN A 323 -0.11 -19.02 -37.67
N GLY A 324 -0.78 -20.17 -37.53
CA GLY A 324 -2.21 -20.37 -37.80
C GLY A 324 -3.02 -20.30 -36.51
N ARG A 325 -3.71 -21.39 -36.16
CA ARG A 325 -4.66 -21.38 -35.03
C ARG A 325 -4.36 -22.46 -33.98
N PHE A 326 -4.30 -22.06 -32.72
CA PHE A 326 -4.27 -22.97 -31.57
C PHE A 326 -5.61 -22.86 -30.84
N THR A 327 -6.40 -23.93 -30.84
CA THR A 327 -7.79 -23.89 -30.38
C THR A 327 -8.06 -24.98 -29.34
N MET A 328 -8.25 -24.55 -28.10
CA MET A 328 -8.75 -25.34 -26.97
C MET A 328 -10.05 -24.68 -26.50
N GLY A 329 -11.09 -24.83 -27.32
CA GLY A 329 -12.40 -24.20 -27.13
C GLY A 329 -12.55 -22.82 -27.77
N THR A 330 -13.78 -22.31 -27.73
CA THR A 330 -14.19 -20.99 -28.22
C THR A 330 -14.97 -20.28 -27.13
N ARG A 331 -15.26 -18.99 -27.29
CA ARG A 331 -16.07 -18.23 -26.32
C ARG A 331 -17.39 -18.92 -25.98
N SER A 332 -18.02 -19.60 -26.95
CA SER A 332 -19.26 -20.36 -26.77
C SER A 332 -19.04 -21.84 -26.42
N CYS A 333 -17.81 -22.37 -26.48
CA CYS A 333 -17.50 -23.76 -26.13
C CYS A 333 -16.29 -23.81 -25.20
N ARG A 334 -16.59 -23.86 -23.90
CA ARG A 334 -15.62 -24.04 -22.81
C ARG A 334 -15.42 -25.52 -22.48
N TYR A 335 -14.19 -25.90 -22.19
CA TYR A 335 -13.77 -27.28 -21.96
C TYR A 335 -13.92 -27.65 -20.49
N ASN A 336 -14.40 -28.87 -20.25
CA ASN A 336 -14.65 -29.43 -18.93
C ASN A 336 -13.58 -30.46 -18.51
N ALA A 337 -12.68 -30.86 -19.39
CA ALA A 337 -11.64 -31.83 -19.10
C ALA A 337 -10.47 -31.22 -18.33
N ASN A 338 -9.79 -32.06 -17.55
CA ASN A 338 -8.49 -31.72 -16.96
C ASN A 338 -7.40 -31.87 -18.03
N ILE A 339 -6.93 -30.75 -18.59
CA ILE A 339 -5.89 -30.71 -19.63
C ILE A 339 -4.67 -29.98 -19.08
N ASN A 340 -3.54 -30.69 -19.01
CA ASN A 340 -2.28 -30.16 -18.53
C ASN A 340 -1.29 -29.99 -19.69
N ILE A 341 -0.74 -28.79 -19.89
CA ILE A 341 0.44 -28.58 -20.74
C ILE A 341 1.63 -28.30 -19.83
N VAL A 342 2.65 -29.14 -19.93
CA VAL A 342 3.87 -29.05 -19.12
C VAL A 342 5.02 -28.64 -20.03
N PHE A 343 5.60 -27.47 -19.77
CA PHE A 343 6.72 -26.93 -20.52
C PHE A 343 8.04 -27.40 -19.95
N HIS A 344 8.86 -28.01 -20.80
CA HIS A 344 10.18 -28.55 -20.47
C HIS A 344 11.29 -27.74 -21.15
N GLY A 345 12.44 -27.63 -20.49
CA GLY A 345 13.61 -26.96 -21.06
C GLY A 345 14.56 -26.45 -19.99
N ALA A 346 15.86 -26.50 -20.30
CA ALA A 346 16.89 -25.86 -19.49
C ALA A 346 16.89 -24.35 -19.70
N ARG A 347 17.40 -23.60 -18.72
CA ARG A 347 17.59 -22.15 -18.81
C ARG A 347 18.41 -21.79 -20.04
N THR A 348 17.90 -20.87 -20.86
CA THR A 348 18.62 -20.32 -22.02
C THR A 348 18.07 -18.96 -22.40
N THR A 349 18.92 -18.11 -22.98
CA THR A 349 18.52 -16.85 -23.63
C THR A 349 18.30 -17.04 -25.14
N ALA A 350 18.58 -18.22 -25.68
CA ALA A 350 18.36 -18.53 -27.08
C ALA A 350 16.86 -18.52 -27.43
N SER A 351 16.55 -18.11 -28.66
CA SER A 351 15.20 -18.14 -29.21
C SER A 351 14.96 -19.42 -30.02
N THR A 352 14.42 -20.45 -29.37
CA THR A 352 14.17 -21.77 -29.98
C THR A 352 12.76 -21.91 -30.55
N ILE A 353 11.77 -21.16 -30.05
CA ILE A 353 10.40 -21.14 -30.57
C ILE A 353 10.39 -20.50 -31.97
N ALA A 354 10.84 -19.26 -32.05
CA ALA A 354 11.06 -18.48 -33.28
C ALA A 354 11.92 -17.25 -32.92
N THR A 355 12.49 -16.57 -33.92
CA THR A 355 13.33 -15.37 -33.71
C THR A 355 12.61 -14.37 -32.79
N ASN A 356 13.31 -13.90 -31.74
CA ASN A 356 12.82 -12.97 -30.70
C ASN A 356 11.74 -13.51 -29.75
N PHE A 357 11.24 -14.73 -29.95
CA PHE A 357 10.19 -15.32 -29.12
C PHE A 357 10.70 -16.16 -27.94
N GLY A 358 12.02 -16.35 -27.79
CA GLY A 358 12.56 -17.10 -26.66
C GLY A 358 12.36 -18.61 -26.78
N SER A 359 12.27 -19.27 -25.63
CA SER A 359 12.28 -20.73 -25.49
C SER A 359 11.35 -21.17 -24.36
N LYS A 360 10.95 -22.44 -24.38
CA LYS A 360 10.12 -23.07 -23.33
C LYS A 360 8.77 -22.37 -23.22
N GLY A 361 7.90 -22.52 -24.21
CA GLY A 361 6.62 -21.81 -24.19
C GLY A 361 5.83 -21.84 -25.49
N ILE A 362 4.84 -20.94 -25.54
CA ILE A 362 3.99 -20.69 -26.71
C ILE A 362 4.29 -19.30 -27.25
N ALA A 363 4.49 -19.20 -28.56
CA ALA A 363 4.51 -17.93 -29.26
C ALA A 363 3.46 -17.91 -30.38
N VAL A 364 2.64 -16.87 -30.40
CA VAL A 364 1.65 -16.63 -31.46
C VAL A 364 2.18 -15.50 -32.35
N ALA A 365 2.38 -15.82 -33.62
CA ALA A 365 2.81 -14.85 -34.62
C ALA A 365 1.73 -13.79 -34.87
N SER A 366 2.08 -12.70 -35.54
CA SER A 366 1.14 -11.64 -35.94
C SER A 366 -0.02 -12.11 -36.82
N THR A 367 0.16 -13.20 -37.57
CA THR A 367 -0.89 -13.86 -38.37
C THR A 367 -1.68 -14.91 -37.58
N GLY A 368 -1.19 -15.28 -36.39
CA GLY A 368 -1.73 -16.39 -35.62
C GLY A 368 -2.93 -16.00 -34.78
N PHE A 369 -3.57 -17.00 -34.18
CA PHE A 369 -4.63 -16.83 -33.20
C PHE A 369 -4.59 -17.97 -32.18
N ILE A 370 -4.82 -17.65 -30.91
CA ILE A 370 -4.94 -18.62 -29.83
C ILE A 370 -6.27 -18.43 -29.10
N SER A 371 -6.96 -19.53 -28.82
CA SER A 371 -8.13 -19.57 -27.94
C SER A 371 -8.00 -20.72 -26.97
N VAL A 372 -8.03 -20.43 -25.67
CA VAL A 372 -8.02 -21.40 -24.57
C VAL A 372 -9.19 -21.08 -23.66
N GLN A 373 -10.16 -21.99 -23.56
CA GLN A 373 -11.46 -21.73 -22.95
C GLN A 373 -11.80 -22.88 -22.02
N GLY A 374 -11.51 -22.70 -20.74
CA GLY A 374 -11.80 -23.65 -19.68
C GLY A 374 -13.16 -23.40 -19.05
N LYS A 375 -13.59 -24.39 -18.26
CA LYS A 375 -14.77 -24.28 -17.39
C LYS A 375 -14.76 -22.96 -16.62
N GLN A 376 -15.89 -22.27 -16.66
CA GLN A 376 -16.07 -21.02 -15.94
C GLN A 376 -16.40 -21.30 -14.47
N TYR A 377 -15.65 -20.67 -13.57
CA TYR A 377 -15.95 -20.64 -12.15
C TYR A 377 -16.39 -19.23 -11.76
N HIS A 378 -17.40 -19.15 -10.91
CA HIS A 378 -18.02 -17.91 -10.48
C HIS A 378 -18.37 -17.99 -8.99
N GLN A 379 -18.06 -16.98 -8.18
CA GLN A 379 -17.08 -15.92 -8.48
C GLN A 379 -15.66 -16.50 -8.48
N THR A 380 -14.70 -15.93 -9.23
CA THR A 380 -13.29 -16.43 -9.17
C THR A 380 -12.58 -16.05 -7.89
N TRP A 381 -13.08 -15.05 -7.18
CA TRP A 381 -12.74 -14.72 -5.81
C TRP A 381 -13.93 -14.02 -5.14
N THR A 382 -13.95 -14.05 -3.82
CA THR A 382 -14.97 -13.42 -2.96
C THR A 382 -14.29 -12.97 -1.68
N LYS A 383 -15.06 -12.61 -0.66
CA LYS A 383 -14.57 -12.22 0.67
C LYS A 383 -15.17 -13.11 1.75
N LEU A 384 -14.50 -13.19 2.89
CA LEU A 384 -15.08 -13.80 4.07
C LEU A 384 -16.38 -13.09 4.48
N ALA A 385 -17.40 -13.87 4.85
CA ALA A 385 -18.65 -13.38 5.42
C ALA A 385 -18.65 -13.38 6.95
N ALA A 386 -17.65 -14.01 7.56
CA ALA A 386 -17.38 -13.98 8.99
C ALA A 386 -15.89 -14.25 9.23
N THR A 387 -15.34 -13.71 10.31
CA THR A 387 -13.97 -13.99 10.76
C THR A 387 -13.74 -15.50 10.92
N ALA A 388 -12.66 -15.99 10.32
CA ALA A 388 -12.18 -17.37 10.48
C ALA A 388 -11.00 -17.38 11.45
N TRP A 389 -11.11 -18.16 12.52
CA TRP A 389 -10.12 -18.24 13.58
C TRP A 389 -9.09 -19.33 13.30
N SER A 390 -7.90 -19.19 13.89
CA SER A 390 -6.91 -20.27 13.94
C SER A 390 -7.58 -21.56 14.48
N GLY A 391 -7.42 -22.67 13.76
CA GLY A 391 -8.03 -23.96 14.08
C GLY A 391 -9.34 -24.24 13.36
N ASP A 392 -10.01 -23.23 12.77
CA ASP A 392 -11.24 -23.45 12.00
C ASP A 392 -10.95 -24.24 10.73
N CYS A 393 -11.82 -25.20 10.39
CA CYS A 393 -11.81 -25.89 9.10
C CYS A 393 -13.07 -25.62 8.26
N ILE A 394 -13.90 -24.68 8.71
CA ILE A 394 -15.08 -24.18 7.99
C ILE A 394 -14.92 -22.67 7.83
N ILE A 395 -15.08 -22.19 6.61
CA ILE A 395 -15.16 -20.77 6.30
C ILE A 395 -16.52 -20.44 5.70
N TYR A 396 -16.91 -19.18 5.83
CA TYR A 396 -18.13 -18.63 5.25
C TYR A 396 -17.75 -17.51 4.29
N VAL A 397 -18.31 -17.53 3.08
CA VAL A 397 -18.02 -16.55 2.03
C VAL A 397 -19.24 -15.69 1.70
N GLN A 398 -19.04 -14.49 1.15
CA GLN A 398 -20.14 -13.55 0.89
C GLN A 398 -20.95 -13.91 -0.35
N ASP A 399 -20.28 -14.40 -1.40
CA ASP A 399 -20.90 -14.70 -2.69
C ASP A 399 -21.22 -16.19 -2.84
N ASP A 400 -22.23 -16.49 -3.65
CA ASP A 400 -22.45 -17.87 -4.09
C ASP A 400 -21.33 -18.30 -5.03
N VAL A 401 -20.86 -19.53 -4.86
CA VAL A 401 -19.78 -20.09 -5.65
C VAL A 401 -20.16 -21.41 -6.29
N ASN A 402 -19.64 -21.67 -7.49
CA ASN A 402 -19.74 -22.96 -8.18
C ASN A 402 -18.41 -23.76 -8.15
N TRP A 403 -17.59 -23.49 -7.13
CA TRP A 403 -16.32 -24.19 -6.92
C TRP A 403 -16.56 -25.69 -6.66
N GLU A 404 -15.51 -26.48 -6.79
CA GLU A 404 -15.56 -27.94 -6.74
C GLU A 404 -14.65 -28.49 -5.63
N VAL A 405 -15.07 -29.63 -5.06
CA VAL A 405 -14.27 -30.38 -4.09
C VAL A 405 -12.92 -30.76 -4.70
N GLY A 406 -11.85 -30.63 -3.91
CA GLY A 406 -10.47 -30.87 -4.32
C GLY A 406 -9.80 -29.65 -4.97
N GLN A 407 -10.52 -28.58 -5.28
CA GLN A 407 -9.90 -27.33 -5.74
C GLN A 407 -9.18 -26.60 -4.60
N GLN A 408 -8.12 -25.89 -4.97
CA GLN A 408 -7.35 -25.05 -4.08
C GLN A 408 -7.85 -23.60 -4.14
N ILE A 409 -7.96 -23.01 -2.96
CA ILE A 409 -8.26 -21.59 -2.73
C ILE A 409 -7.10 -20.94 -1.98
N VAL A 410 -6.94 -19.63 -2.12
CA VAL A 410 -6.11 -18.81 -1.25
C VAL A 410 -6.99 -17.96 -0.35
N ILE A 411 -6.60 -17.79 0.92
CA ILE A 411 -7.17 -16.81 1.84
C ILE A 411 -6.09 -15.76 2.12
N THR A 412 -6.40 -14.49 1.88
CA THR A 412 -5.41 -13.41 2.03
C THR A 412 -5.13 -13.08 3.50
N THR A 413 -3.96 -12.48 3.74
CA THR A 413 -3.54 -12.05 5.07
C THR A 413 -4.45 -10.98 5.67
N SER A 414 -4.44 -10.85 7.00
CA SER A 414 -5.15 -9.80 7.74
C SER A 414 -4.20 -8.89 8.54
N ILE A 415 -2.92 -8.84 8.14
CA ILE A 415 -1.89 -8.00 8.78
C ILE A 415 -1.35 -6.93 7.83
N TYR A 416 -0.67 -5.92 8.39
CA TYR A 416 -0.05 -4.83 7.64
C TYR A 416 1.12 -5.26 6.74
N LYS A 417 2.10 -6.01 7.26
CA LYS A 417 3.35 -6.30 6.54
C LYS A 417 3.38 -7.70 5.91
N ASP A 418 2.62 -7.90 4.83
CA ASP A 418 2.41 -9.23 4.24
C ASP A 418 3.69 -9.96 3.82
N ASN A 419 4.59 -9.32 3.05
CA ASN A 419 5.80 -10.02 2.58
C ASN A 419 6.80 -10.31 3.70
N LEU A 420 6.80 -9.52 4.79
CA LEU A 420 7.70 -9.77 5.92
C LEU A 420 7.16 -10.84 6.87
N ARG A 421 5.84 -10.94 7.02
CA ARG A 421 5.16 -11.85 7.95
C ARG A 421 4.00 -12.57 7.26
N ASN A 422 4.27 -13.30 6.18
CA ASN A 422 3.22 -13.91 5.37
C ASN A 422 2.27 -14.80 6.20
N GLN A 423 0.98 -14.44 6.20
CA GLN A 423 -0.11 -15.23 6.77
C GLN A 423 -1.16 -15.63 5.72
N ASN A 424 -0.88 -15.48 4.42
CA ASN A 424 -1.73 -16.05 3.38
C ASN A 424 -1.69 -17.58 3.46
N GLU A 425 -2.84 -18.25 3.29
CA GLU A 425 -2.94 -19.73 3.31
C GLU A 425 -3.56 -20.26 2.02
N ILE A 426 -2.95 -21.31 1.44
CA ILE A 426 -3.57 -22.10 0.37
C ILE A 426 -4.27 -23.30 1.01
N MET A 427 -5.57 -23.41 0.81
CA MET A 427 -6.42 -24.45 1.38
C MET A 427 -7.08 -25.28 0.28
N THR A 428 -7.36 -26.54 0.57
CA THR A 428 -8.10 -27.42 -0.36
C THR A 428 -9.53 -27.60 0.14
N ILE A 429 -10.49 -27.51 -0.78
CA ILE A 429 -11.91 -27.69 -0.51
C ILE A 429 -12.23 -29.17 -0.27
N ALA A 430 -12.81 -29.49 0.88
CA ALA A 430 -13.32 -30.83 1.21
C ALA A 430 -14.82 -30.98 0.89
N ALA A 431 -15.61 -29.93 1.11
CA ALA A 431 -17.05 -29.90 0.86
C ALA A 431 -17.56 -28.44 0.76
N ILE A 432 -18.66 -28.24 0.04
CA ILE A 432 -19.34 -26.96 -0.16
C ILE A 432 -20.85 -27.16 0.05
N GLU A 433 -21.44 -26.30 0.88
CA GLU A 433 -22.88 -26.20 1.08
C GLU A 433 -23.30 -24.72 1.02
N GLY A 434 -23.72 -24.26 -0.16
CA GLY A 434 -24.01 -22.84 -0.40
C GLY A 434 -22.77 -21.98 -0.14
N LYS A 435 -22.87 -21.05 0.82
CA LYS A 435 -21.79 -20.13 1.22
C LYS A 435 -20.86 -20.67 2.31
N LYS A 436 -21.03 -21.94 2.69
CA LYS A 436 -20.24 -22.63 3.71
C LYS A 436 -19.27 -23.59 3.02
N ILE A 437 -17.98 -23.44 3.30
CA ILE A 437 -16.92 -24.25 2.68
C ILE A 437 -16.15 -24.96 3.78
N GLN A 438 -16.06 -26.29 3.67
CA GLN A 438 -15.17 -27.11 4.49
C GLN A 438 -13.81 -27.26 3.82
N LEU A 439 -12.77 -27.11 4.62
CA LEU A 439 -11.38 -27.27 4.25
C LEU A 439 -10.87 -28.65 4.65
N THR A 440 -9.91 -29.20 3.89
CA THR A 440 -9.30 -30.50 4.21
C THR A 440 -8.44 -30.46 5.48
N THR A 441 -7.92 -29.28 5.82
CA THR A 441 -7.11 -29.01 7.01
C THR A 441 -7.62 -27.74 7.69
N SER A 442 -7.41 -27.64 9.00
CA SER A 442 -7.71 -26.41 9.74
C SER A 442 -6.74 -25.29 9.41
N LEU A 443 -7.22 -24.05 9.53
CA LEU A 443 -6.45 -22.83 9.34
C LEU A 443 -5.39 -22.69 10.42
N ARG A 444 -4.20 -22.22 10.02
CA ARG A 444 -3.13 -21.86 10.96
C ARG A 444 -3.34 -20.45 11.50
N TYR A 445 -3.76 -19.52 10.64
CA TYR A 445 -3.84 -18.11 10.96
C TYR A 445 -5.27 -17.63 11.16
N TYR A 446 -5.37 -16.44 11.74
CA TYR A 446 -6.62 -15.69 11.87
C TYR A 446 -6.84 -14.87 10.61
N HIS A 447 -8.01 -15.00 10.00
CA HIS A 447 -8.42 -14.22 8.85
C HIS A 447 -9.66 -13.39 9.20
N TYR A 448 -9.51 -12.08 9.16
CA TYR A 448 -10.56 -11.15 9.55
C TYR A 448 -11.69 -11.14 8.52
N GLY A 449 -12.93 -11.12 9.01
CA GLY A 449 -14.13 -11.02 8.18
C GLY A 449 -15.19 -10.16 8.87
N GLY A 450 -14.83 -8.92 9.21
CA GLY A 450 -15.72 -7.93 9.84
C GLY A 450 -16.33 -6.96 8.82
N GLN A 451 -17.28 -6.14 9.23
CA GLN A 451 -17.97 -5.21 8.31
C GLN A 451 -17.01 -4.14 7.75
N GLU A 452 -15.97 -3.78 8.51
CA GLU A 452 -14.96 -2.79 8.11
C GLU A 452 -14.13 -3.28 6.93
N TYR A 453 -13.66 -4.52 6.95
CA TYR A 453 -12.97 -5.17 5.84
C TYR A 453 -12.83 -6.67 6.10
N GLN A 454 -12.51 -7.41 5.05
CA GLN A 454 -12.49 -8.87 5.07
C GLN A 454 -11.34 -9.39 4.22
N ALA A 455 -10.75 -10.51 4.63
CA ALA A 455 -9.83 -11.24 3.77
C ALA A 455 -10.55 -11.75 2.51
N GLU A 456 -9.89 -11.60 1.37
CA GLU A 456 -10.27 -12.19 0.11
C GLU A 456 -10.04 -13.71 0.12
N VAL A 457 -10.94 -14.43 -0.52
CA VAL A 457 -10.84 -15.86 -0.81
C VAL A 457 -10.83 -16.04 -2.32
N GLY A 458 -9.69 -16.44 -2.89
CA GLY A 458 -9.50 -16.58 -4.33
C GLY A 458 -9.38 -18.03 -4.79
N LEU A 459 -10.10 -18.42 -5.84
CA LEU A 459 -9.97 -19.75 -6.43
C LEU A 459 -8.69 -19.83 -7.28
N LEU A 460 -7.80 -20.75 -6.94
CA LEU A 460 -6.55 -20.99 -7.68
C LEU A 460 -6.70 -22.08 -8.75
N SER A 461 -7.39 -23.19 -8.46
CA SER A 461 -7.46 -24.31 -9.39
C SER A 461 -8.31 -24.03 -10.62
N ARG A 462 -7.86 -24.47 -11.80
CA ARG A 462 -8.65 -24.58 -13.04
C ARG A 462 -8.47 -25.96 -13.65
N ARG A 463 -9.33 -26.33 -14.60
CA ARG A 463 -9.23 -27.63 -15.30
C ARG A 463 -8.21 -27.59 -16.45
N LEU A 464 -7.99 -26.44 -17.05
CA LEU A 464 -6.90 -26.22 -18.01
C LEU A 464 -5.71 -25.67 -17.25
N VAL A 465 -4.57 -26.35 -17.30
CA VAL A 465 -3.36 -25.98 -16.54
C VAL A 465 -2.15 -25.93 -17.45
N PHE A 466 -1.52 -24.77 -17.56
CA PHE A 466 -0.24 -24.58 -18.25
C PHE A 466 0.84 -24.35 -17.20
N ARG A 467 1.92 -25.13 -17.21
CA ARG A 467 2.91 -25.08 -16.13
C ARG A 467 4.34 -25.38 -16.55
N GLY A 468 5.29 -24.91 -15.75
CA GLY A 468 6.65 -25.42 -15.77
C GLY A 468 6.76 -26.87 -15.25
N ASP A 469 7.80 -27.57 -15.68
CA ASP A 469 8.10 -28.98 -15.38
C ASP A 469 8.40 -29.26 -13.89
N GLY A 470 8.77 -28.25 -13.09
CA GLY A 470 8.71 -28.21 -11.61
C GLY A 470 9.42 -29.31 -10.80
N ASN A 471 9.99 -30.31 -11.44
CA ASN A 471 10.67 -31.49 -10.88
C ASN A 471 12.07 -31.69 -11.51
N SER A 472 12.55 -30.74 -12.32
CA SER A 472 13.94 -30.73 -12.76
C SER A 472 14.75 -29.84 -11.81
N SER A 473 15.87 -30.35 -11.31
CA SER A 473 16.76 -29.67 -10.34
C SER A 473 17.19 -28.26 -10.77
N ASN A 474 17.04 -27.93 -12.05
CA ASN A 474 17.50 -26.67 -12.63
C ASN A 474 16.38 -25.61 -12.71
N THR A 475 15.11 -25.98 -12.87
CA THR A 475 14.07 -24.99 -13.25
C THR A 475 13.56 -24.16 -12.08
N ASP A 476 13.43 -24.77 -10.90
CA ASP A 476 13.06 -24.06 -9.68
C ASP A 476 14.25 -23.27 -9.11
N SER A 477 15.48 -23.80 -9.20
CA SER A 477 16.69 -23.09 -8.78
C SER A 477 17.02 -21.90 -9.69
N ASP A 478 16.80 -22.04 -11.00
CA ASP A 478 16.99 -20.97 -11.98
C ASP A 478 15.81 -20.00 -12.06
N GLN A 479 14.65 -20.36 -11.49
CA GLN A 479 13.39 -19.62 -11.61
C GLN A 479 13.03 -19.41 -13.10
N PHE A 480 13.10 -20.51 -13.87
CA PHE A 480 12.94 -20.55 -15.33
C PHE A 480 11.75 -21.44 -15.75
N GLY A 481 10.58 -20.83 -15.78
CA GLY A 481 9.31 -21.44 -16.16
C GLY A 481 8.99 -21.35 -17.66
N GLY A 482 7.81 -21.81 -18.02
CA GLY A 482 7.27 -21.59 -19.37
C GLY A 482 6.75 -20.16 -19.56
N HIS A 483 6.58 -19.71 -20.81
CA HIS A 483 5.96 -18.40 -21.10
C HIS A 483 4.95 -18.49 -22.27
N ILE A 484 4.07 -17.49 -22.37
CA ILE A 484 3.13 -17.34 -23.49
C ILE A 484 3.24 -15.91 -24.04
N LEU A 485 3.53 -15.79 -25.34
CA LEU A 485 3.63 -14.53 -26.07
C LEU A 485 2.59 -14.48 -27.20
N VAL A 486 1.81 -13.40 -27.26
CA VAL A 486 0.74 -13.23 -28.27
C VAL A 486 0.92 -11.91 -29.02
N ASN A 487 1.33 -11.97 -30.29
CA ASN A 487 1.53 -10.79 -31.15
C ASN A 487 0.32 -10.46 -32.05
N SER A 488 -0.87 -10.91 -31.67
CA SER A 488 -2.09 -10.78 -32.46
C SER A 488 -3.33 -10.79 -31.55
N ASN A 489 -4.50 -11.11 -32.09
CA ASN A 489 -5.68 -11.36 -31.26
C ASN A 489 -5.59 -12.74 -30.57
N GLY A 490 -6.06 -12.83 -29.34
CA GLY A 490 -6.03 -14.06 -28.55
C GLY A 490 -7.05 -14.04 -27.41
N GLN A 491 -7.46 -15.23 -26.98
CA GLN A 491 -8.52 -15.39 -25.97
C GLN A 491 -8.13 -16.44 -24.95
N PHE A 492 -8.16 -16.05 -23.69
CA PHE A 492 -7.91 -16.96 -22.57
C PHE A 492 -9.04 -16.85 -21.57
N SER A 493 -9.67 -17.98 -21.25
CA SER A 493 -10.59 -18.07 -20.14
C SER A 493 -10.41 -19.33 -19.32
N GLY A 494 -10.50 -19.23 -17.99
CA GLY A 494 -10.48 -20.40 -17.10
C GLY A 494 -9.19 -21.21 -17.18
N LEU A 495 -8.06 -20.55 -17.44
CA LEU A 495 -6.72 -21.15 -17.51
C LEU A 495 -5.97 -20.92 -16.20
N GLN A 496 -5.37 -21.97 -15.63
CA GLN A 496 -4.43 -21.86 -14.53
C GLN A 496 -2.99 -21.93 -15.05
N LEU A 497 -2.15 -21.01 -14.57
CA LEU A 497 -0.72 -20.95 -14.87
C LEU A 497 0.08 -21.17 -13.60
N ILE A 498 0.98 -22.16 -13.58
CA ILE A 498 1.75 -22.55 -12.38
C ILE A 498 3.25 -22.57 -12.68
N LYS A 499 4.08 -21.90 -11.87
CA LYS A 499 5.55 -21.88 -12.07
C LYS A 499 5.94 -21.45 -13.49
N MET A 500 5.24 -20.43 -13.99
CA MET A 500 5.44 -19.81 -15.31
C MET A 500 6.22 -18.49 -15.16
N GLY A 501 6.72 -17.95 -16.27
CA GLY A 501 7.61 -16.79 -16.30
C GLY A 501 9.08 -17.17 -16.14
N GLN A 502 9.99 -16.30 -16.59
CA GLN A 502 11.44 -16.51 -16.51
C GLN A 502 12.08 -15.30 -15.83
N LYS A 503 12.56 -15.48 -14.59
CA LYS A 503 13.03 -14.36 -13.75
C LYS A 503 14.07 -13.50 -14.46
N ASN A 504 13.82 -12.19 -14.46
CA ASN A 504 14.72 -11.17 -14.99
C ASN A 504 15.06 -11.32 -16.49
N ILE A 505 14.22 -12.02 -17.26
CA ILE A 505 14.30 -12.07 -18.73
C ILE A 505 13.06 -11.34 -19.29
N LYS A 506 13.26 -10.11 -19.79
CA LYS A 506 12.19 -9.26 -20.34
C LYS A 506 11.39 -10.00 -21.42
N GLY A 507 10.07 -9.81 -21.39
CA GLY A 507 9.14 -10.40 -22.36
C GLY A 507 8.83 -11.89 -22.18
N ARG A 508 9.28 -12.54 -21.10
CA ARG A 508 9.07 -13.98 -20.84
C ARG A 508 8.18 -14.20 -19.61
N TYR A 509 6.89 -13.92 -19.78
CA TYR A 509 5.90 -13.90 -18.70
C TYR A 509 4.85 -15.01 -18.86
N PRO A 510 4.10 -15.37 -17.80
CA PRO A 510 3.06 -16.40 -17.88
C PRO A 510 2.07 -16.19 -19.02
N LEU A 511 1.55 -14.96 -19.18
CA LEU A 511 0.65 -14.59 -20.27
C LEU A 511 0.90 -13.15 -20.69
N HIS A 512 1.41 -12.97 -21.91
CA HIS A 512 1.90 -11.70 -22.43
C HIS A 512 1.28 -11.37 -23.79
N PHE A 513 0.42 -10.35 -23.86
CA PHE A 513 0.04 -9.73 -25.13
C PHE A 513 1.11 -8.72 -25.53
N HIS A 514 1.81 -9.01 -26.62
CA HIS A 514 3.05 -8.35 -27.00
C HIS A 514 2.93 -7.72 -28.38
N MET A 515 2.93 -6.39 -28.45
CA MET A 515 2.91 -5.64 -29.70
C MET A 515 1.71 -5.99 -30.59
N ALA A 516 0.55 -6.31 -30.00
CA ALA A 516 -0.66 -6.70 -30.75
C ALA A 516 -1.44 -5.51 -31.32
N GLY A 517 -1.00 -4.27 -31.03
CA GLY A 517 -1.68 -3.05 -31.45
C GLY A 517 -3.06 -2.91 -30.78
N THR A 518 -4.05 -2.39 -31.50
CA THR A 518 -5.42 -2.30 -30.98
C THR A 518 -6.16 -3.61 -31.24
N VAL A 519 -6.45 -4.37 -30.19
CA VAL A 519 -7.20 -5.62 -30.31
C VAL A 519 -8.71 -5.36 -30.25
N THR A 520 -9.50 -6.21 -30.92
CA THR A 520 -10.97 -6.04 -31.03
C THR A 520 -11.77 -7.19 -30.43
N ASN A 521 -11.12 -8.34 -30.20
CA ASN A 521 -11.77 -9.54 -29.69
C ASN A 521 -10.81 -10.37 -28.82
N SER A 522 -10.07 -9.68 -27.95
CA SER A 522 -9.06 -10.30 -27.09
C SER A 522 -9.34 -10.06 -25.62
N TYR A 523 -9.12 -11.08 -24.81
CA TYR A 523 -9.33 -11.01 -23.37
C TYR A 523 -8.56 -12.09 -22.62
N ILE A 524 -8.34 -11.81 -21.33
CA ILE A 524 -7.90 -12.76 -20.31
C ILE A 524 -8.96 -12.71 -19.22
N SER A 525 -9.68 -13.82 -19.03
CA SER A 525 -10.81 -13.87 -18.11
C SER A 525 -10.80 -15.10 -17.22
N ASP A 526 -11.22 -14.98 -15.97
CA ASP A 526 -11.40 -16.13 -15.09
C ASP A 526 -10.12 -16.99 -14.88
N CYS A 527 -8.94 -16.48 -15.23
CA CYS A 527 -7.67 -17.20 -15.16
C CYS A 527 -7.06 -17.14 -13.74
N SER A 528 -6.08 -17.99 -13.49
CA SER A 528 -5.28 -17.95 -12.27
C SER A 528 -3.77 -18.05 -12.56
N VAL A 529 -2.95 -17.31 -11.82
CA VAL A 529 -1.49 -17.45 -11.79
C VAL A 529 -1.05 -17.80 -10.37
N LEU A 530 -0.23 -18.85 -10.25
CA LEU A 530 0.31 -19.34 -8.98
C LEU A 530 1.81 -19.57 -9.09
N ASP A 531 2.57 -19.11 -8.09
CA ASP A 531 4.01 -19.32 -7.96
C ASP A 531 4.78 -18.86 -9.21
N SER A 532 4.48 -17.67 -9.74
CA SER A 532 5.15 -17.18 -10.94
C SER A 532 6.56 -16.69 -10.65
N TYR A 533 7.50 -17.10 -11.51
CA TYR A 533 8.89 -16.66 -11.45
C TYR A 533 9.12 -15.25 -12.02
N TYR A 534 8.22 -14.74 -12.87
CA TYR A 534 8.31 -13.36 -13.34
C TYR A 534 6.99 -12.82 -13.92
N ARG A 535 6.39 -11.85 -13.24
CA ARG A 535 5.12 -11.18 -13.58
C ARG A 535 3.91 -12.11 -13.62
N CYS A 536 2.76 -11.63 -14.08
CA CYS A 536 1.57 -12.45 -14.26
C CYS A 536 0.96 -12.21 -15.66
N TYR A 537 0.17 -11.15 -15.78
CA TYR A 537 -0.55 -10.77 -16.98
C TYR A 537 0.06 -9.47 -17.51
N THR A 538 0.65 -9.53 -18.70
CA THR A 538 1.36 -8.38 -19.29
C THR A 538 0.65 -7.86 -20.52
N ILE A 539 0.53 -6.53 -20.57
CA ILE A 539 0.08 -5.75 -21.73
C ILE A 539 1.29 -4.92 -22.20
N HIS A 540 1.79 -5.22 -23.39
CA HIS A 540 2.91 -4.52 -23.99
C HIS A 540 2.56 -4.09 -25.41
N GLY A 541 2.60 -2.79 -25.69
CA GLY A 541 2.25 -2.24 -27.01
C GLY A 541 0.85 -2.64 -27.51
N THR A 542 -0.08 -2.86 -26.58
CA THR A 542 -1.41 -3.40 -26.85
C THR A 542 -2.48 -2.53 -26.21
N ASN A 543 -3.54 -2.22 -26.95
CA ASN A 543 -4.65 -1.35 -26.56
C ASN A 543 -5.99 -2.07 -26.67
N ASN A 544 -6.98 -1.63 -25.88
CA ASN A 544 -8.35 -2.17 -25.89
C ASN A 544 -8.45 -3.66 -25.49
N LEU A 545 -7.52 -4.14 -24.65
CA LEU A 545 -7.54 -5.50 -24.08
C LEU A 545 -8.39 -5.55 -22.81
N THR A 546 -9.13 -6.64 -22.61
CA THR A 546 -9.89 -6.89 -21.37
C THR A 546 -9.21 -7.94 -20.48
N LEU A 547 -8.85 -7.56 -19.27
CA LEU A 547 -8.39 -8.45 -18.18
C LEU A 547 -9.45 -8.45 -17.08
N THR A 548 -10.20 -9.53 -16.91
CA THR A 548 -11.31 -9.56 -15.96
C THR A 548 -11.43 -10.84 -15.13
N ARG A 549 -11.80 -10.73 -13.85
CA ARG A 549 -12.05 -11.89 -12.96
C ARG A 549 -10.86 -12.83 -12.80
N ASN A 550 -9.64 -12.31 -12.92
CA ASN A 550 -8.43 -13.13 -12.78
C ASN A 550 -7.93 -13.12 -11.33
N VAL A 551 -7.26 -14.20 -10.93
CA VAL A 551 -6.57 -14.30 -9.64
C VAL A 551 -5.07 -14.46 -9.90
N ALA A 552 -4.25 -13.78 -9.12
CA ALA A 552 -2.82 -14.00 -9.15
C ALA A 552 -2.27 -14.02 -7.73
N PHE A 553 -1.53 -15.08 -7.40
CA PHE A 553 -0.98 -15.30 -6.08
C PHE A 553 0.49 -15.73 -6.15
N ASN A 554 1.31 -15.16 -5.27
CA ASN A 554 2.72 -15.49 -5.12
C ASN A 554 3.51 -15.34 -6.43
N ALA A 555 3.79 -14.09 -6.82
CA ALA A 555 4.54 -13.78 -8.04
C ALA A 555 5.72 -12.84 -7.77
N ILE A 556 6.78 -12.98 -8.56
CA ILE A 556 7.97 -12.11 -8.52
C ILE A 556 7.86 -11.04 -9.62
N GLY A 557 8.16 -9.78 -9.31
CA GLY A 557 7.98 -8.64 -10.22
C GLY A 557 6.51 -8.18 -10.32
N HIS A 558 6.25 -7.10 -11.07
CA HIS A 558 4.89 -6.57 -11.20
C HIS A 558 3.92 -7.56 -11.86
N CYS A 559 2.71 -7.70 -11.34
CA CYS A 559 1.81 -8.79 -11.72
C CYS A 559 0.88 -8.45 -12.89
N TYR A 560 -0.03 -7.48 -12.72
CA TYR A 560 -0.82 -6.88 -13.80
C TYR A 560 -0.02 -5.70 -14.35
N TYR A 561 0.70 -5.92 -15.45
CA TYR A 561 1.81 -5.05 -15.88
C TYR A 561 1.55 -4.41 -17.25
N LEU A 562 1.53 -3.07 -17.28
CA LEU A 562 1.61 -2.26 -18.51
C LEU A 562 3.07 -1.87 -18.73
N GLU A 563 3.65 -2.21 -19.87
CA GLU A 563 5.11 -2.24 -20.02
C GLU A 563 5.74 -0.90 -20.40
N ASP A 564 5.30 -0.26 -21.49
CA ASP A 564 6.07 0.85 -22.09
C ASP A 564 5.45 2.24 -21.90
N GLY A 565 4.19 2.34 -21.47
CA GLY A 565 3.48 3.62 -21.26
C GLY A 565 2.62 4.06 -22.45
N VAL A 566 2.55 3.26 -23.51
CA VAL A 566 1.68 3.51 -24.67
C VAL A 566 0.34 2.76 -24.59
N GLU A 567 0.20 1.86 -23.63
CA GLU A 567 -0.96 0.99 -23.48
C GLU A 567 -2.17 1.77 -22.93
N MET A 568 -3.23 1.88 -23.74
CA MET A 568 -4.42 2.68 -23.46
C MET A 568 -5.71 1.91 -23.73
N ASP A 569 -6.79 2.42 -23.15
CA ASP A 569 -8.15 1.90 -23.34
C ASP A 569 -8.35 0.44 -22.92
N ASN A 570 -7.44 -0.10 -22.11
CA ASN A 570 -7.57 -1.43 -21.54
C ASN A 570 -8.54 -1.40 -20.36
N LEU A 571 -9.27 -2.51 -20.19
CA LEU A 571 -10.17 -2.74 -19.06
C LEU A 571 -9.55 -3.78 -18.12
N LEU A 572 -9.22 -3.36 -16.91
CA LEU A 572 -8.79 -4.24 -15.83
C LEU A 572 -9.90 -4.24 -14.76
N SER A 573 -10.67 -5.33 -14.67
CA SER A 573 -11.83 -5.38 -13.77
C SER A 573 -11.94 -6.65 -12.95
N PHE A 574 -12.36 -6.54 -11.68
CA PHE A 574 -12.65 -7.68 -10.81
C PHE A 574 -11.47 -8.64 -10.65
N ASN A 575 -10.24 -8.15 -10.73
CA ASN A 575 -9.05 -8.99 -10.58
C ASN A 575 -8.52 -8.96 -9.15
N LEU A 576 -7.91 -10.06 -8.71
CA LEU A 576 -7.21 -10.19 -7.44
C LEU A 576 -5.70 -10.36 -7.67
N ALA A 577 -4.89 -9.58 -6.95
CA ALA A 577 -3.44 -9.77 -6.83
C ALA A 577 -3.08 -9.94 -5.35
N ALA A 578 -2.34 -10.98 -4.99
CA ALA A 578 -1.89 -11.17 -3.62
C ALA A 578 -0.46 -11.74 -3.54
N ARG A 579 0.32 -11.25 -2.57
CA ARG A 579 1.73 -11.66 -2.32
C ARG A 579 2.63 -11.44 -3.55
N ILE A 580 2.90 -10.18 -3.85
CA ILE A 580 3.81 -9.78 -4.92
C ILE A 580 5.18 -9.43 -4.35
N GLN A 581 6.24 -9.98 -4.93
CA GLN A 581 7.61 -9.87 -4.42
C GLN A 581 8.49 -9.05 -5.36
N THR A 582 9.35 -8.21 -4.78
CA THR A 582 10.32 -7.39 -5.54
C THR A 582 11.42 -8.26 -6.15
N ILE A 583 12.08 -7.73 -7.17
CA ILE A 583 13.37 -8.27 -7.61
C ILE A 583 14.48 -7.48 -6.91
N GLY A 584 15.35 -8.20 -6.21
CA GLY A 584 16.42 -7.58 -5.44
C GLY A 584 15.92 -6.94 -4.14
N GLN A 585 16.73 -6.04 -3.61
CA GLN A 585 16.40 -5.30 -2.39
C GLN A 585 15.25 -4.32 -2.69
N PRO A 586 14.16 -4.33 -1.87
CA PRO A 586 13.09 -3.36 -2.01
C PRO A 586 13.59 -1.93 -1.83
N ALA A 587 13.07 -0.99 -2.63
CA ALA A 587 13.30 0.44 -2.45
C ALA A 587 12.76 0.89 -1.08
N ALA A 588 13.59 1.50 -0.23
CA ALA A 588 13.22 1.74 1.18
C ALA A 588 13.47 3.16 1.68
N GLY A 589 14.26 3.97 0.98
CA GLY A 589 14.85 5.26 1.37
C GLY A 589 14.11 6.10 2.44
N SER A 590 14.85 6.81 3.29
CA SER A 590 14.28 7.59 4.41
C SER A 590 13.90 9.03 4.05
N THR A 591 13.96 9.41 2.78
CA THR A 591 13.70 10.80 2.36
C THR A 591 12.69 10.83 1.21
N GLN A 592 12.12 12.01 0.94
CA GLN A 592 11.24 12.19 -0.21
C GLN A 592 11.95 11.91 -1.55
N TYR A 593 13.28 11.93 -1.61
CA TYR A 593 14.04 11.62 -2.83
C TYR A 593 14.07 10.12 -3.15
N GLY A 594 13.75 9.25 -2.19
CA GLY A 594 13.82 7.79 -2.37
C GLY A 594 15.25 7.29 -2.59
N ASP A 595 15.35 6.12 -3.22
CA ASP A 595 16.59 5.48 -3.65
C ASP A 595 16.59 5.35 -5.19
N ASP A 596 17.79 5.27 -5.75
CA ASP A 596 18.04 5.25 -7.19
C ASP A 596 18.53 3.88 -7.65
N PHE A 597 17.99 3.40 -8.76
CA PHE A 597 18.27 2.08 -9.32
C PHE A 597 18.49 2.15 -10.83
N THR A 598 19.56 1.51 -11.29
CA THR A 598 19.92 1.47 -12.71
C THR A 598 19.80 0.05 -13.26
N GLU A 599 19.46 -0.06 -14.53
CA GLU A 599 19.40 -1.32 -15.26
C GLU A 599 20.73 -2.07 -15.16
N SER A 600 20.64 -3.36 -14.85
CA SER A 600 21.79 -4.24 -14.73
C SER A 600 21.44 -5.68 -15.11
N ASP A 601 22.42 -6.57 -15.11
CA ASP A 601 22.20 -7.98 -15.42
C ASP A 601 21.34 -8.73 -14.38
N SER A 602 21.28 -8.24 -13.15
CA SER A 602 20.44 -8.80 -12.07
C SER A 602 19.11 -8.06 -11.87
N LEU A 603 18.95 -6.90 -12.50
CA LEU A 603 17.76 -6.05 -12.44
C LEU A 603 17.54 -5.37 -13.79
N LYS A 604 16.95 -6.10 -14.75
CA LYS A 604 16.74 -5.61 -16.12
C LYS A 604 15.68 -4.52 -16.18
N GLN A 605 14.66 -4.58 -15.33
CA GLN A 605 13.67 -3.52 -15.18
C GLN A 605 13.82 -2.92 -13.77
N PRO A 606 14.52 -1.78 -13.61
CA PRO A 606 14.78 -1.17 -12.32
C PRO A 606 13.54 -0.94 -11.45
N ALA A 607 12.38 -0.68 -12.05
CA ALA A 607 11.13 -0.52 -11.30
C ALA A 607 10.70 -1.78 -10.53
N ASP A 608 11.20 -2.98 -10.86
CA ASP A 608 10.85 -4.24 -10.17
C ASP A 608 11.31 -4.27 -8.69
N VAL A 609 12.15 -3.33 -8.24
CA VAL A 609 12.44 -3.09 -6.80
C VAL A 609 11.24 -2.52 -6.03
N THR A 610 10.21 -2.10 -6.76
CA THR A 610 8.91 -1.62 -6.26
C THR A 610 7.75 -2.45 -6.80
N ALA A 611 7.98 -3.76 -7.00
CA ALA A 611 6.98 -4.69 -7.53
C ALA A 611 5.60 -4.56 -6.88
N SER A 612 4.57 -4.52 -7.72
CA SER A 612 3.19 -4.21 -7.34
C SER A 612 2.18 -5.16 -7.97
N GLY A 613 1.00 -5.25 -7.34
CA GLY A 613 -0.15 -5.96 -7.91
C GLY A 613 -0.49 -5.41 -9.28
N PHE A 614 -0.67 -4.10 -9.38
CA PHE A 614 -0.98 -3.39 -10.61
C PHE A 614 0.08 -2.32 -10.88
N TYR A 615 0.81 -2.48 -11.99
CA TYR A 615 1.79 -1.50 -12.46
C TYR A 615 1.27 -0.79 -13.71
N ILE A 616 1.07 0.51 -13.58
CA ILE A 616 0.26 1.32 -14.47
C ILE A 616 1.14 2.44 -15.03
N SER A 617 1.92 2.11 -16.07
CA SER A 617 2.80 3.07 -16.77
C SER A 617 2.03 4.15 -17.53
N ASN A 618 0.75 3.92 -17.84
CA ASN A 618 -0.17 4.91 -18.39
C ASN A 618 -1.55 4.82 -17.71
N ALA A 619 -2.03 5.93 -17.15
CA ALA A 619 -3.27 5.98 -16.37
C ALA A 619 -4.55 5.99 -17.23
N TRP A 620 -4.46 6.18 -18.56
CA TRP A 620 -5.61 6.21 -19.46
C TRP A 620 -6.19 4.81 -19.77
N ASN A 621 -6.55 4.11 -18.70
CA ASN A 621 -7.12 2.77 -18.66
C ASN A 621 -8.21 2.70 -17.58
N SER A 622 -9.10 1.72 -17.65
CA SER A 622 -10.22 1.56 -16.71
C SER A 622 -9.93 0.48 -15.68
N PHE A 623 -9.98 0.84 -14.40
CA PHE A 623 -9.72 -0.04 -13.25
C PHE A 623 -10.98 -0.14 -12.37
N ILE A 624 -11.66 -1.28 -12.41
CA ILE A 624 -12.99 -1.43 -11.79
C ILE A 624 -13.04 -2.65 -10.86
N GLY A 625 -13.32 -2.45 -9.57
CA GLY A 625 -13.59 -3.56 -8.65
C GLY A 625 -12.41 -4.51 -8.42
N ASN A 626 -11.17 -4.08 -8.64
CA ASN A 626 -9.98 -4.92 -8.40
C ASN A 626 -9.60 -4.91 -6.92
N ALA A 627 -8.96 -5.97 -6.44
CA ALA A 627 -8.39 -6.06 -5.11
C ALA A 627 -6.89 -6.42 -5.17
N ALA A 628 -6.09 -5.79 -4.31
CA ALA A 628 -4.69 -6.12 -4.16
C ALA A 628 -4.27 -6.16 -2.68
N SER A 629 -3.59 -7.25 -2.31
CA SER A 629 -3.06 -7.55 -0.98
C SER A 629 -1.54 -7.72 -1.03
N GLY A 630 -0.79 -6.83 -0.40
CA GLY A 630 0.67 -6.91 -0.37
C GLY A 630 1.36 -6.28 -1.58
N GLY A 631 2.61 -6.65 -1.79
CA GLY A 631 3.51 -5.94 -2.71
C GLY A 631 4.28 -4.80 -2.05
N TRP A 632 5.19 -4.17 -2.80
CA TRP A 632 5.77 -2.90 -2.38
C TRP A 632 4.67 -1.83 -2.31
N ALA A 633 3.85 -1.80 -3.36
CA ALA A 633 2.54 -1.14 -3.43
C ALA A 633 1.52 -2.12 -4.03
N SER A 634 0.24 -1.95 -3.73
CA SER A 634 -0.84 -2.67 -4.39
C SER A 634 -1.06 -2.16 -5.82
N PHE A 635 -1.12 -0.83 -5.98
CA PHE A 635 -1.21 -0.13 -7.27
C PHE A 635 -0.07 0.90 -7.36
N SER A 636 0.65 0.92 -8.48
CA SER A 636 1.75 1.86 -8.71
C SER A 636 1.60 2.57 -10.06
N PHE A 637 1.70 3.90 -10.04
CA PHE A 637 1.65 4.78 -11.21
C PHE A 637 2.97 5.54 -11.34
N PRO A 638 3.99 4.95 -11.98
CA PRO A 638 5.26 5.61 -12.21
C PRO A 638 5.12 6.82 -13.14
N TYR A 639 5.95 7.83 -12.92
CA TYR A 639 6.13 8.96 -13.82
C TYR A 639 7.02 8.56 -15.01
N LEU A 640 6.49 8.69 -16.22
CA LEU A 640 7.20 8.50 -17.48
C LEU A 640 7.05 9.77 -18.33
N GLU A 641 8.14 10.54 -18.50
CA GLU A 641 8.19 11.75 -19.37
C GLU A 641 8.13 11.44 -20.86
N ARG A 642 8.47 10.21 -21.21
CA ARG A 642 8.30 9.59 -22.52
C ARG A 642 8.12 8.08 -22.30
N PRO A 643 7.56 7.34 -23.27
CA PRO A 643 7.50 5.90 -23.19
C PRO A 643 8.89 5.28 -23.09
N VAL A 644 8.95 4.07 -22.55
CA VAL A 644 10.18 3.28 -22.46
C VAL A 644 10.18 2.15 -23.50
N GLY A 645 11.25 1.35 -23.54
CA GLY A 645 11.30 0.14 -24.34
C GLY A 645 11.12 0.36 -25.84
N ASN A 646 10.18 -0.38 -26.45
CA ASN A 646 9.98 -0.43 -27.90
C ASN A 646 9.32 0.83 -28.46
N PHE A 647 8.78 1.71 -27.60
CA PHE A 647 8.04 2.90 -28.00
C PHE A 647 8.69 4.23 -27.64
N LEU A 648 10.01 4.22 -27.39
CA LEU A 648 10.79 5.41 -27.02
C LEU A 648 10.57 6.66 -27.88
N THR A 649 10.23 6.49 -29.16
CA THR A 649 10.01 7.58 -30.12
C THR A 649 8.55 7.99 -30.29
N SER A 650 7.62 7.35 -29.56
CA SER A 650 6.21 7.70 -29.59
C SER A 650 5.98 9.09 -28.97
N PRO A 651 5.13 9.94 -29.57
CA PRO A 651 4.91 11.32 -29.10
C PRO A 651 4.04 11.42 -27.85
N ILE A 652 3.50 10.29 -27.35
CA ILE A 652 2.69 10.29 -26.13
C ILE A 652 3.55 10.63 -24.91
N VAL A 653 2.99 11.36 -23.96
CA VAL A 653 3.63 11.70 -22.68
C VAL A 653 2.83 11.03 -21.55
N PRO A 654 3.19 9.80 -21.13
CA PRO A 654 2.31 8.98 -20.30
C PRO A 654 1.89 9.63 -18.96
N PHE A 655 2.80 10.37 -18.31
CA PHE A 655 2.48 11.00 -17.02
C PHE A 655 1.38 12.08 -17.09
N GLN A 656 1.16 12.68 -18.27
CA GLN A 656 0.19 13.74 -18.50
C GLN A 656 -1.25 13.23 -18.62
N TYR A 657 -1.45 11.91 -18.78
CA TYR A 657 -2.78 11.33 -18.86
C TYR A 657 -3.38 11.13 -17.45
N PRO A 658 -4.64 11.56 -17.23
CA PRO A 658 -5.36 11.24 -16.01
C PRO A 658 -5.86 9.80 -16.04
N LEU A 659 -6.40 9.33 -14.91
CA LEU A 659 -7.19 8.10 -14.86
C LEU A 659 -8.40 8.21 -15.78
N LYS A 660 -8.58 7.21 -16.66
CA LYS A 660 -9.82 7.09 -17.44
C LYS A 660 -10.99 6.68 -16.54
N GLU A 661 -10.79 5.65 -15.72
CA GLU A 661 -11.72 5.28 -14.64
C GLU A 661 -10.97 4.55 -13.52
N PHE A 662 -11.23 4.92 -12.26
CA PHE A 662 -10.80 4.19 -11.08
C PHE A 662 -11.95 4.11 -10.09
N ASN A 663 -12.58 2.94 -10.00
CA ASN A 663 -13.87 2.79 -9.33
C ASN A 663 -13.97 1.45 -8.59
N GLY A 664 -14.19 1.47 -7.28
CA GLY A 664 -14.43 0.26 -6.49
C GLY A 664 -13.19 -0.57 -6.19
N ASN A 665 -11.99 -0.03 -6.33
CA ASN A 665 -10.76 -0.80 -6.10
C ASN A 665 -10.39 -0.85 -4.61
N THR A 666 -9.82 -1.99 -4.19
CA THR A 666 -9.36 -2.27 -2.83
C THR A 666 -7.85 -2.48 -2.81
N ALA A 667 -7.15 -1.85 -1.87
CA ALA A 667 -5.70 -1.97 -1.72
C ALA A 667 -5.30 -2.08 -0.23
N HIS A 668 -4.48 -3.07 0.13
CA HIS A 668 -4.09 -3.25 1.53
C HIS A 668 -2.78 -4.01 1.75
N SER A 669 -2.34 -4.04 3.01
CA SER A 669 -1.19 -4.80 3.49
C SER A 669 0.14 -4.45 2.78
N SER A 670 0.30 -3.19 2.38
CA SER A 670 1.43 -2.70 1.56
C SER A 670 1.82 -1.25 1.89
N GLY A 671 2.82 -0.71 1.17
CA GLY A 671 3.32 0.66 1.36
C GLY A 671 4.32 0.84 2.50
N TYR A 672 4.73 -0.24 3.18
CA TYR A 672 5.55 -0.20 4.38
C TYR A 672 7.06 -0.25 4.16
N TYR A 673 7.52 -0.51 2.93
CA TYR A 673 8.95 -0.56 2.62
C TYR A 673 9.60 0.83 2.63
N PHE A 674 8.87 1.84 2.18
CA PHE A 674 9.33 3.22 2.04
C PHE A 674 8.55 4.12 3.01
N GLU A 675 9.21 5.09 3.64
CA GLU A 675 8.56 6.02 4.59
C GLU A 675 7.39 6.78 3.95
N PHE A 676 7.51 7.13 2.67
CA PHE A 676 6.46 7.76 1.87
C PHE A 676 5.70 6.78 0.97
N GLY A 677 5.94 5.48 1.14
CA GLY A 677 5.28 4.39 0.43
C GLY A 677 3.77 4.34 0.72
N SER A 678 3.01 3.83 -0.25
CA SER A 678 1.54 3.81 -0.20
C SER A 678 0.98 2.53 -0.84
N SER A 679 -0.21 2.11 -0.42
CA SER A 679 -0.89 1.00 -1.09
C SER A 679 -1.30 1.36 -2.51
N ILE A 680 -1.79 2.59 -2.72
CA ILE A 680 -1.96 3.21 -4.04
C ILE A 680 -0.91 4.30 -4.13
N TYR A 681 0.17 4.06 -4.88
CA TYR A 681 1.32 4.95 -5.00
C TYR A 681 1.37 5.61 -6.38
N VAL A 682 1.32 6.93 -6.40
CA VAL A 682 1.54 7.75 -7.60
C VAL A 682 2.80 8.58 -7.38
N GLY A 683 3.85 8.21 -8.11
CA GLY A 683 5.21 8.66 -7.81
C GLY A 683 6.26 7.76 -8.44
N GLY A 684 7.52 8.03 -8.12
CA GLY A 684 8.66 7.39 -8.76
C GLY A 684 8.79 7.80 -10.22
N LYS A 685 10.00 7.74 -10.78
CA LYS A 685 10.26 8.07 -12.18
C LYS A 685 11.04 6.94 -12.83
N LEU A 686 10.52 6.45 -13.96
CA LEU A 686 11.21 5.52 -14.84
C LEU A 686 11.60 6.28 -16.11
N THR A 687 12.90 6.37 -16.41
CA THR A 687 13.41 7.06 -17.60
C THR A 687 14.71 6.45 -18.09
N TYR A 688 15.11 6.75 -19.32
CA TYR A 688 16.45 6.43 -19.80
C TYR A 688 17.39 7.58 -19.49
N ASP A 689 18.59 7.26 -19.01
CA ASP A 689 19.70 8.21 -19.00
C ASP A 689 20.28 8.30 -20.41
N ASP A 690 20.25 9.50 -21.01
CA ASP A 690 20.73 9.73 -22.37
C ASP A 690 22.27 9.62 -22.49
N SER A 691 23.00 9.65 -21.37
CA SER A 691 24.46 9.59 -21.35
C SER A 691 25.01 8.16 -21.50
N ASP A 692 24.36 7.17 -20.89
CA ASP A 692 24.77 5.76 -20.93
C ASP A 692 23.75 4.84 -21.64
N GLY A 693 22.54 5.34 -21.90
CA GLY A 693 21.45 4.60 -22.55
C GLY A 693 20.79 3.56 -21.66
N LEU A 694 21.06 3.54 -20.35
CA LEU A 694 20.48 2.61 -19.40
C LEU A 694 19.14 3.12 -18.88
N LEU A 695 18.25 2.18 -18.55
CA LEU A 695 17.01 2.49 -17.86
C LEU A 695 17.31 2.78 -16.38
N TYR A 696 16.67 3.80 -15.85
CA TYR A 696 16.83 4.30 -14.49
C TYR A 696 15.48 4.42 -13.81
N TYR A 697 15.43 4.04 -12.53
CA TYR A 697 14.26 4.20 -11.68
C TYR A 697 14.63 4.83 -10.36
N THR A 698 13.87 5.85 -9.97
CA THR A 698 13.83 6.34 -8.60
C THR A 698 12.43 6.13 -8.03
N ASN A 699 12.32 5.67 -6.79
CA ASN A 699 11.01 5.54 -6.14
C ASN A 699 10.52 6.85 -5.50
N GLY A 700 11.32 7.93 -5.54
CA GLY A 700 11.06 9.18 -4.85
C GLY A 700 9.90 10.03 -5.38
N ARG A 701 9.82 11.23 -4.82
CA ARG A 701 8.85 12.28 -5.16
C ARG A 701 9.14 12.84 -6.55
N VAL A 702 8.19 12.67 -7.45
CA VAL A 702 8.16 13.33 -8.76
C VAL A 702 6.74 13.82 -8.99
N SER A 703 6.58 15.13 -9.12
CA SER A 703 5.25 15.72 -9.31
C SER A 703 4.71 15.42 -10.71
N ARG A 704 3.39 15.31 -10.81
CA ARG A 704 2.66 15.18 -12.07
C ARG A 704 1.49 16.14 -12.15
N GLU A 705 1.28 16.68 -13.35
CA GLU A 705 0.09 17.42 -13.76
C GLU A 705 -0.62 16.62 -14.85
N THR A 706 -1.95 16.63 -14.86
CA THR A 706 -2.74 15.89 -15.85
C THR A 706 -3.60 16.80 -16.70
N TYR A 707 -3.74 16.42 -17.97
CA TYR A 707 -4.46 17.20 -18.98
C TYR A 707 -5.47 16.33 -19.71
N SER A 708 -6.56 16.95 -20.18
CA SER A 708 -7.51 16.28 -21.07
C SER A 708 -6.76 15.72 -22.30
N ASN A 709 -6.88 14.41 -22.54
CA ASN A 709 -6.18 13.66 -23.58
C ASN A 709 -4.64 13.72 -23.51
N GLY A 710 -4.06 14.06 -22.35
CA GLY A 710 -2.60 14.12 -22.16
C GLY A 710 -1.91 15.17 -23.02
N VAL A 711 -2.59 16.29 -23.34
CA VAL A 711 -2.03 17.42 -24.09
C VAL A 711 -1.88 18.63 -23.18
N GLU A 712 -0.64 19.01 -22.91
CA GLU A 712 -0.30 20.16 -22.06
C GLU A 712 -0.90 21.48 -22.57
N ASN A 713 -1.81 22.03 -21.77
CA ASN A 713 -2.46 23.32 -21.98
C ASN A 713 -3.17 23.73 -20.68
N ASP A 714 -2.93 24.95 -20.20
CA ASP A 714 -3.52 25.49 -18.98
C ASP A 714 -5.06 25.42 -18.97
N ALA A 715 -5.70 25.52 -20.14
CA ALA A 715 -7.16 25.40 -20.28
C ALA A 715 -7.68 23.95 -20.17
N ASN A 716 -6.80 22.96 -20.28
CA ASN A 716 -7.14 21.53 -20.33
C ASN A 716 -6.73 20.77 -19.05
N ILE A 717 -6.26 21.47 -18.02
CA ILE A 717 -5.89 20.85 -16.75
C ILE A 717 -7.10 20.09 -16.17
N VAL A 718 -6.88 18.85 -15.78
CA VAL A 718 -7.91 17.97 -15.19
C VAL A 718 -7.36 17.26 -13.96
N TRP A 719 -8.27 16.82 -13.09
CA TRP A 719 -7.92 16.20 -11.81
C TRP A 719 -7.66 14.70 -11.97
N MET A 720 -6.59 14.22 -11.34
CA MET A 720 -6.42 12.79 -11.09
C MET A 720 -7.41 12.35 -10.00
N THR A 721 -8.41 11.56 -10.40
CA THR A 721 -9.56 11.25 -9.54
C THR A 721 -9.56 9.78 -9.13
N PHE A 722 -9.55 9.53 -7.82
CA PHE A 722 -9.77 8.22 -7.22
C PHE A 722 -11.20 8.19 -6.67
N ASN A 723 -12.06 7.37 -7.26
CA ASN A 723 -13.44 7.26 -6.84
C ASN A 723 -13.71 5.92 -6.17
N ASN A 724 -14.58 5.91 -5.16
CA ASN A 724 -15.15 4.69 -4.59
C ASN A 724 -14.04 3.70 -4.21
N THR A 725 -13.11 4.12 -3.37
CA THR A 725 -11.83 3.42 -3.13
C THR A 725 -11.74 2.95 -1.69
N LYS A 726 -11.31 1.70 -1.48
CA LYS A 726 -11.12 1.11 -0.16
C LYS A 726 -9.65 0.83 0.11
N VAL A 727 -9.14 1.31 1.25
CA VAL A 727 -7.74 1.08 1.66
C VAL A 727 -7.66 0.67 3.12
N TYR A 728 -6.90 -0.36 3.46
CA TYR A 728 -6.71 -0.71 4.87
C TYR A 728 -5.34 -1.27 5.12
N LEU A 729 -4.91 -1.32 6.38
CA LEU A 729 -3.62 -1.89 6.77
C LEU A 729 -2.49 -1.36 5.87
N SER A 730 -2.40 -0.04 5.74
CA SER A 730 -1.51 0.64 4.79
C SER A 730 -0.65 1.69 5.49
N ASN A 731 0.57 1.94 5.02
CA ASN A 731 1.35 3.08 5.49
C ASN A 731 0.60 4.38 5.14
N ARG A 732 0.37 4.57 3.85
CA ARG A 732 -0.53 5.56 3.28
C ARG A 732 -1.49 4.80 2.38
N GLY A 733 -2.78 5.10 2.46
CA GLY A 733 -3.76 4.49 1.57
C GLY A 733 -3.56 4.95 0.14
N ILE A 734 -3.83 6.23 -0.14
CA ILE A 734 -3.51 6.90 -1.41
C ILE A 734 -2.35 7.88 -1.19
N GLY A 735 -1.20 7.65 -1.79
CA GLY A 735 -0.10 8.61 -1.84
C GLY A 735 0.08 9.13 -3.24
N MET A 736 0.00 10.45 -3.42
CA MET A 736 0.14 11.06 -4.73
C MET A 736 1.01 12.30 -4.72
N TRP A 737 2.17 12.21 -5.38
CA TRP A 737 3.01 13.35 -5.73
C TRP A 737 2.48 14.01 -7.00
N GLY A 738 1.54 14.94 -6.87
CA GLY A 738 1.01 15.67 -8.01
C GLY A 738 0.53 17.06 -7.66
N GLU A 739 0.09 17.78 -8.69
CA GLU A 739 -0.38 19.16 -8.58
C GLU A 739 -1.87 19.24 -8.27
N ARG A 740 -2.68 18.25 -8.70
CA ARG A 740 -4.13 18.20 -8.48
C ARG A 740 -4.65 16.78 -8.29
N SER A 741 -5.30 16.51 -7.15
CA SER A 741 -5.81 15.18 -6.81
C SER A 741 -7.11 15.19 -6.01
N GLU A 742 -8.03 14.27 -6.34
CA GLU A 742 -9.27 14.09 -5.57
C GLU A 742 -9.46 12.64 -5.17
N ALA A 743 -9.91 12.43 -3.93
CA ALA A 743 -10.38 11.16 -3.43
C ALA A 743 -11.85 11.32 -2.99
N ASN A 744 -12.77 10.74 -3.76
CA ASN A 744 -14.20 10.78 -3.50
C ASN A 744 -14.72 9.38 -3.14
N ALA A 745 -15.53 9.25 -2.09
CA ALA A 745 -15.94 7.93 -1.58
C ALA A 745 -14.72 7.08 -1.15
N LEU A 746 -13.88 7.63 -0.27
CA LEU A 746 -12.72 6.93 0.31
C LEU A 746 -13.11 6.24 1.61
N GLU A 747 -12.97 4.93 1.68
CA GLU A 747 -13.14 4.13 2.90
C GLU A 747 -11.78 3.61 3.37
N SER A 748 -11.38 3.96 4.59
CA SER A 748 -10.09 3.60 5.16
C SER A 748 -10.18 3.00 6.55
N HIS A 749 -9.42 1.94 6.81
CA HIS A 749 -9.35 1.29 8.12
C HIS A 749 -7.92 0.90 8.51
N ASP A 750 -7.53 1.16 9.75
CA ASP A 750 -6.24 0.72 10.32
C ASP A 750 -5.01 1.10 9.47
N SER A 751 -5.09 2.21 8.74
CA SER A 751 -3.98 2.75 7.96
C SER A 751 -3.25 3.81 8.77
N ARG A 752 -1.93 3.97 8.57
CA ARG A 752 -1.21 5.08 9.19
C ARG A 752 -1.71 6.41 8.70
N ARG A 753 -1.97 6.53 7.40
CA ARG A 753 -2.78 7.62 6.84
C ARG A 753 -3.71 7.06 5.77
N PRO A 754 -4.98 7.50 5.70
CA PRO A 754 -5.87 7.13 4.60
C PRO A 754 -5.40 7.70 3.26
N ALA A 755 -4.82 8.92 3.28
CA ALA A 755 -4.27 9.55 2.10
C ALA A 755 -3.14 10.54 2.44
N SER A 756 -2.28 10.81 1.48
CA SER A 756 -1.27 11.86 1.47
C SER A 756 -1.24 12.45 0.05
N LEU A 757 -2.00 13.51 -0.11
CA LEU A 757 -2.28 14.16 -1.39
C LEU A 757 -1.57 15.51 -1.43
N PHE A 758 -0.86 15.78 -2.52
CA PHE A 758 -0.09 17.01 -2.71
C PHE A 758 -0.76 17.94 -3.73
N GLY A 759 -0.25 19.19 -3.80
CA GLY A 759 -0.79 20.24 -4.65
C GLY A 759 -2.14 20.74 -4.16
N GLU A 760 -3.09 20.94 -5.07
CA GLU A 760 -4.50 21.11 -4.73
C GLU A 760 -5.13 19.73 -4.50
N SER A 761 -5.74 19.54 -3.34
CA SER A 761 -6.26 18.24 -2.93
C SER A 761 -7.64 18.34 -2.29
N TRP A 762 -8.50 17.39 -2.64
CA TRP A 762 -9.83 17.26 -2.06
C TRP A 762 -10.11 15.82 -1.63
N VAL A 763 -10.45 15.64 -0.36
CA VAL A 763 -11.03 14.39 0.14
C VAL A 763 -12.50 14.64 0.44
N ASN A 764 -13.38 13.87 -0.21
CA ASN A 764 -14.82 14.02 -0.08
C ASN A 764 -15.53 12.70 0.21
N ASN A 765 -16.59 12.78 1.01
CA ASN A 765 -17.47 11.65 1.31
C ASN A 765 -16.63 10.45 1.74
N ALA A 766 -15.93 10.56 2.87
CA ALA A 766 -14.95 9.56 3.30
C ALA A 766 -15.30 8.98 4.66
N LEU A 767 -14.98 7.70 4.88
CA LEU A 767 -15.05 7.01 6.16
C LEU A 767 -13.64 6.60 6.55
N VAL A 768 -13.10 7.17 7.62
CA VAL A 768 -11.76 6.88 8.11
C VAL A 768 -11.87 6.33 9.53
N ASN A 769 -11.62 5.03 9.65
CA ASN A 769 -11.64 4.30 10.89
C ASN A 769 -10.20 4.11 11.42
N GLY A 770 -9.87 4.79 12.52
CA GLY A 770 -8.56 4.68 13.14
C GLY A 770 -8.27 3.28 13.66
N GLN A 771 -9.27 2.61 14.24
CA GLN A 771 -9.12 1.25 14.78
C GLN A 771 -10.36 0.39 14.50
N SER A 772 -10.18 -0.72 13.77
CA SER A 772 -11.23 -1.72 13.54
C SER A 772 -11.28 -2.80 14.63
N ALA A 773 -12.23 -3.73 14.51
CA ALA A 773 -12.26 -4.92 15.34
C ALA A 773 -11.23 -6.01 14.94
N ASN A 774 -10.45 -5.82 13.86
CA ASN A 774 -9.36 -6.74 13.53
C ASN A 774 -8.31 -6.78 14.65
N LEU A 775 -8.17 -7.93 15.30
CA LEU A 775 -7.26 -8.14 16.41
C LEU A 775 -5.78 -7.96 16.02
N LEU A 776 -5.44 -8.31 14.78
CA LEU A 776 -4.06 -8.20 14.27
C LEU A 776 -3.68 -6.75 13.94
N ALA A 777 -4.67 -5.85 13.87
CA ALA A 777 -4.48 -4.45 13.59
C ALA A 777 -4.39 -3.59 14.86
N LYS A 778 -4.31 -4.16 16.07
CA LYS A 778 -4.32 -3.39 17.34
C LYS A 778 -2.94 -3.12 17.96
N GLY A 779 -1.85 -3.54 17.31
CA GLY A 779 -0.46 -3.33 17.77
C GLY A 779 0.04 -1.89 17.61
N ASN A 780 1.30 -1.61 17.98
CA ASN A 780 1.89 -0.26 17.86
C ASN A 780 2.62 -0.03 16.52
N GLU A 781 2.77 -1.07 15.71
CA GLU A 781 3.51 -1.05 14.45
C GLU A 781 3.02 0.02 13.46
N VAL A 782 1.77 0.46 13.60
CA VAL A 782 1.14 1.47 12.75
C VAL A 782 0.41 2.46 13.65
N SER A 783 0.95 3.66 13.85
CA SER A 783 0.14 4.77 14.36
C SER A 783 -0.94 5.10 13.34
N ARG A 784 -2.18 5.38 13.74
CA ARG A 784 -3.32 5.62 12.82
C ARG A 784 -3.73 7.07 12.84
N GLN A 785 -3.48 7.77 11.74
CA GLN A 785 -3.71 9.20 11.60
C GLN A 785 -4.79 9.44 10.57
N GLY A 786 -5.69 10.40 10.82
CA GLY A 786 -6.77 10.73 9.89
C GLY A 786 -6.28 11.55 8.71
N PHE A 787 -5.73 12.74 8.92
CA PHE A 787 -5.11 13.51 7.86
C PHE A 787 -3.99 14.39 8.43
N GLN A 788 -2.90 14.55 7.68
CA GLN A 788 -1.83 15.49 8.04
C GLN A 788 -1.97 16.75 7.19
N PHE A 789 -2.16 17.90 7.84
CA PHE A 789 -2.02 19.18 7.17
C PHE A 789 -0.54 19.56 7.07
N TYR A 790 -0.14 19.90 5.86
CA TYR A 790 1.23 20.25 5.51
C TYR A 790 1.56 21.69 5.89
N ASP A 791 2.85 21.98 6.00
CA ASP A 791 3.39 23.29 6.36
C ASP A 791 3.65 24.21 5.15
N THR A 792 3.57 23.68 3.92
CA THR A 792 3.89 24.44 2.71
C THR A 792 3.21 23.92 1.44
N TYR A 793 2.84 24.83 0.54
CA TYR A 793 2.42 24.64 -0.88
C TYR A 793 1.32 23.61 -1.20
N VAL A 794 0.70 22.97 -0.20
CA VAL A 794 -0.39 22.01 -0.38
C VAL A 794 -1.70 22.64 0.08
N LYS A 795 -2.64 22.84 -0.85
CA LYS A 795 -4.00 23.30 -0.55
C LYS A 795 -4.90 22.09 -0.35
N THR A 796 -5.38 21.85 0.86
CA THR A 796 -6.22 20.68 1.17
C THR A 796 -7.58 21.06 1.71
N ILE A 797 -8.63 20.55 1.06
CA ILE A 797 -10.01 20.58 1.57
C ILE A 797 -10.43 19.16 1.97
N LEU A 798 -11.01 19.02 3.18
CA LEU A 798 -11.69 17.80 3.62
C LEU A 798 -13.19 18.10 3.79
N THR A 799 -14.06 17.36 3.09
CA THR A 799 -15.52 17.52 3.24
C THR A 799 -16.28 16.22 3.39
N ASN A 800 -17.34 16.21 4.21
CA ASN A 800 -18.20 15.04 4.40
C ASN A 800 -17.39 13.81 4.87
N VAL A 801 -16.49 14.00 5.85
CA VAL A 801 -15.60 12.93 6.33
C VAL A 801 -16.05 12.46 7.71
N VAL A 802 -16.27 11.16 7.85
CA VAL A 802 -16.49 10.50 9.14
C VAL A 802 -15.16 9.97 9.63
N PHE A 803 -14.65 10.50 10.74
CA PHE A 803 -13.53 9.90 11.48
C PHE A 803 -14.07 9.15 12.69
N ARG A 804 -13.60 7.91 12.90
CA ARG A 804 -14.05 7.12 14.04
C ARG A 804 -12.99 6.23 14.69
N ASN A 805 -13.23 5.88 15.95
CA ASN A 805 -12.41 4.98 16.76
C ASN A 805 -10.94 5.43 16.91
N TYR A 806 -10.73 6.72 17.21
CA TYR A 806 -9.41 7.26 17.54
C TYR A 806 -9.21 7.26 19.06
N ALA A 807 -8.36 6.33 19.51
CA ALA A 807 -7.92 6.17 20.91
C ALA A 807 -6.39 6.17 20.98
N THR A 808 -5.82 6.53 22.13
CA THR A 808 -4.37 6.64 22.32
C THR A 808 -3.62 5.35 21.98
N VAL A 809 -2.46 5.46 21.33
CA VAL A 809 -1.57 4.32 21.06
C VAL A 809 -1.04 3.75 22.39
N TYR A 810 -0.90 2.42 22.46
CA TYR A 810 -0.23 1.73 23.56
C TYR A 810 1.14 1.20 23.08
N PRO A 811 2.25 1.45 23.82
CA PRO A 811 2.37 2.37 24.96
C PRO A 811 2.19 3.83 24.53
N TYR A 812 1.93 4.72 25.50
CA TYR A 812 1.63 6.14 25.26
C TYR A 812 2.72 6.83 24.43
N SER A 813 2.37 7.37 23.26
CA SER A 813 3.28 8.19 22.46
C SER A 813 3.49 9.55 23.14
N GLN A 814 4.75 9.99 23.24
CA GLN A 814 5.08 11.33 23.72
C GLN A 814 4.91 12.42 22.63
N SER A 815 4.86 12.00 21.36
CA SER A 815 4.70 12.87 20.20
C SER A 815 3.29 12.72 19.62
N SER A 816 2.61 13.84 19.38
CA SER A 816 1.33 13.80 18.68
C SER A 816 1.45 13.31 17.24
N GLU A 817 2.62 13.47 16.61
CA GLU A 817 2.91 13.00 15.24
C GLU A 817 3.10 11.48 15.15
N ASP A 818 3.18 10.78 16.28
CA ASP A 818 3.30 9.31 16.34
C ASP A 818 2.10 8.66 17.05
N ASP A 819 1.14 9.45 17.51
CA ASP A 819 -0.09 8.97 18.15
C ASP A 819 -1.25 8.83 17.13
N ASN A 820 -2.36 8.22 17.59
CA ASN A 820 -3.56 8.05 16.80
C ASN A 820 -4.42 9.32 16.78
N LYS A 821 -4.15 10.27 15.87
CA LYS A 821 -4.90 11.54 15.79
C LYS A 821 -5.75 11.67 14.53
N VAL A 822 -6.90 12.34 14.63
CA VAL A 822 -7.74 12.66 13.48
C VAL A 822 -7.06 13.67 12.55
N ILE A 823 -6.58 14.80 13.08
CA ILE A 823 -5.79 15.80 12.33
C ILE A 823 -4.41 15.91 12.95
N ILE A 824 -3.37 15.87 12.12
CA ILE A 824 -1.97 16.09 12.51
C ILE A 824 -1.45 17.38 11.88
N SER A 825 -0.75 18.21 12.66
CA SER A 825 0.05 19.31 12.11
C SER A 825 1.45 18.82 11.73
N MET A 826 1.92 19.13 10.53
CA MET A 826 3.35 19.02 10.20
C MET A 826 4.15 20.16 10.86
N THR A 827 5.17 19.85 11.66
CA THR A 827 5.93 20.85 12.44
C THR A 827 7.42 20.96 12.08
N HIS A 828 7.78 20.58 10.85
CA HIS A 828 9.14 20.26 10.42
C HIS A 828 10.19 21.38 10.50
N SER A 829 9.93 22.59 9.99
CA SER A 829 10.98 23.62 9.90
C SER A 829 10.52 25.06 10.20
N ASP A 830 11.49 25.94 10.45
CA ASP A 830 11.28 27.39 10.53
C ASP A 830 11.44 28.11 9.19
N GLU A 831 11.78 27.41 8.12
CA GLU A 831 11.67 28.00 6.79
C GLU A 831 10.20 28.19 6.40
N PHE A 832 9.36 27.21 6.75
CA PHE A 832 7.96 27.22 6.38
C PHE A 832 7.06 27.82 7.47
N LYS A 833 6.05 28.57 7.00
CA LYS A 833 5.13 29.38 7.80
C LYS A 833 3.72 29.11 7.26
N PRO A 834 3.08 27.97 7.64
CA PRO A 834 1.86 27.50 7.01
C PRO A 834 0.89 28.64 6.79
N GLN A 835 0.49 28.86 5.54
CA GLN A 835 -0.49 29.89 5.19
C GLN A 835 -1.91 29.33 5.46
N GLY A 836 -2.96 30.02 5.03
CA GLY A 836 -4.33 29.51 5.05
C GLY A 836 -4.55 28.53 3.92
N ILE A 837 -3.92 27.36 4.01
CA ILE A 837 -3.88 26.32 2.95
C ILE A 837 -4.62 25.04 3.33
N SER A 838 -5.34 25.04 4.46
CA SER A 838 -6.08 23.87 4.95
C SER A 838 -7.49 24.25 5.38
N ALA A 839 -8.48 23.46 4.96
CA ALA A 839 -9.87 23.68 5.32
C ALA A 839 -10.65 22.37 5.51
N THR A 840 -11.65 22.43 6.38
CA THR A 840 -12.57 21.33 6.67
C THR A 840 -14.02 21.81 6.63
N ARG A 841 -14.95 20.91 6.32
CA ARG A 841 -16.41 21.14 6.41
C ARG A 841 -17.16 19.82 6.56
N ASN A 842 -18.24 19.80 7.32
CA ASN A 842 -19.10 18.65 7.53
C ASN A 842 -18.33 17.39 7.96
N ILE A 843 -17.57 17.52 9.04
CA ILE A 843 -16.79 16.43 9.64
C ILE A 843 -17.62 15.77 10.75
N THR A 844 -17.67 14.45 10.76
CA THR A 844 -18.34 13.68 11.81
C THR A 844 -17.29 12.92 12.63
N LEU A 845 -17.31 13.09 13.95
CA LEU A 845 -16.42 12.39 14.88
C LEU A 845 -17.22 11.34 15.65
N GLN A 846 -16.85 10.05 15.58
CA GLN A 846 -17.53 8.95 16.27
C GLN A 846 -16.55 8.14 17.12
N ASN A 847 -16.76 8.06 18.43
CA ASN A 847 -15.84 7.33 19.32
C ASN A 847 -14.37 7.80 19.16
N CYS A 848 -14.17 9.12 19.04
CA CYS A 848 -12.85 9.75 19.06
C CYS A 848 -12.66 10.41 20.42
N LEU A 849 -11.60 10.07 21.13
CA LEU A 849 -11.25 10.79 22.37
C LEU A 849 -10.97 12.26 22.02
N ALA A 850 -11.40 13.18 22.88
CA ALA A 850 -11.21 14.62 22.64
C ALA A 850 -9.73 14.99 22.43
N SER A 851 -8.82 14.35 23.18
CA SER A 851 -7.37 14.51 23.02
C SER A 851 -6.79 13.92 21.74
N GLN A 852 -7.58 13.17 20.96
CA GLN A 852 -7.17 12.53 19.72
C GLN A 852 -7.71 13.25 18.47
N ILE A 853 -8.42 14.37 18.62
CA ILE A 853 -8.97 15.10 17.46
C ILE A 853 -7.87 15.88 16.73
N ILE A 854 -7.12 16.74 17.42
CA ILE A 854 -6.03 17.51 16.83
C ILE A 854 -4.72 17.18 17.56
N GLY A 855 -3.74 16.70 16.81
CA GLY A 855 -2.37 16.50 17.27
C GLY A 855 -1.46 17.60 16.78
N HIS A 856 -1.23 18.59 17.64
CA HIS A 856 -0.25 19.65 17.40
C HIS A 856 0.96 19.49 18.32
N ASN A 857 2.12 19.23 17.71
CA ASN A 857 3.38 19.08 18.42
C ASN A 857 4.04 20.44 18.63
N ILE A 858 4.29 20.83 19.88
CA ILE A 858 4.94 22.11 20.17
C ILE A 858 6.45 21.93 20.06
N VAL A 859 6.99 22.33 18.92
CA VAL A 859 8.44 22.46 18.70
C VAL A 859 8.79 23.89 18.31
N ASP A 860 10.04 24.29 18.53
CA ASP A 860 10.52 25.62 18.18
C ASP A 860 10.75 25.73 16.67
N THR A 861 9.67 25.81 15.89
CA THR A 861 9.70 25.98 14.44
C THR A 861 8.59 26.92 13.99
N GLY A 862 8.74 27.51 12.81
CA GLY A 862 7.70 28.28 12.15
C GLY A 862 6.47 27.43 11.86
N SER A 863 6.69 26.24 11.30
CA SER A 863 5.61 25.29 11.01
C SER A 863 4.75 24.98 12.24
N SER A 864 5.39 24.85 13.41
CA SER A 864 4.72 24.71 14.70
C SER A 864 3.97 25.99 15.12
N ARG A 865 4.65 27.14 15.21
CA ARG A 865 4.04 28.42 15.63
C ARG A 865 2.87 28.88 14.77
N TYR A 866 2.84 28.46 13.51
CA TYR A 866 1.90 28.96 12.51
C TYR A 866 0.93 27.91 11.97
N PHE A 867 0.89 26.72 12.58
CA PHE A 867 -0.14 25.72 12.25
C PHE A 867 -1.53 26.34 12.36
N ASN A 868 -2.35 26.15 11.31
CA ASN A 868 -3.71 26.64 11.27
C ASN A 868 -4.56 25.87 10.25
N PHE A 869 -5.88 25.95 10.41
CA PHE A 869 -6.84 25.61 9.36
C PHE A 869 -8.19 26.28 9.62
N ILE A 870 -9.03 26.34 8.59
CA ILE A 870 -10.40 26.86 8.68
C ILE A 870 -11.38 25.69 8.77
N ASP A 871 -12.22 25.66 9.80
CA ASP A 871 -13.37 24.77 9.89
C ASP A 871 -14.63 25.57 9.52
N PHE A 872 -15.12 25.35 8.30
CA PHE A 872 -16.14 26.19 7.66
C PHE A 872 -17.54 26.06 8.26
N ASP A 873 -17.78 25.10 9.14
CA ASP A 873 -19.07 24.92 9.81
C ASP A 873 -18.94 24.53 11.29
N GLY A 874 -17.72 24.56 11.85
CA GLY A 874 -17.46 24.32 13.26
C GLY A 874 -17.64 22.85 13.67
N THR A 875 -17.71 21.92 12.70
CA THR A 875 -17.99 20.51 12.97
C THR A 875 -16.80 19.77 13.56
N VAL A 876 -15.56 20.19 13.27
CA VAL A 876 -14.35 19.66 13.91
C VAL A 876 -14.20 20.23 15.31
N THR A 877 -14.47 21.51 15.47
CA THR A 877 -14.20 22.25 16.72
C THR A 877 -15.31 22.14 17.76
N GLY A 878 -16.46 21.57 17.40
CA GLY A 878 -17.64 21.46 18.26
C GLY A 878 -18.47 22.75 18.33
N ARG A 879 -18.22 23.72 17.44
CA ARG A 879 -18.99 24.97 17.31
C ARG A 879 -19.94 24.93 16.11
N ALA A 880 -20.77 23.88 16.04
CA ALA A 880 -21.62 23.60 14.89
C ALA A 880 -22.43 24.82 14.42
N GLY A 881 -22.33 25.11 13.12
CA GLY A 881 -22.98 26.26 12.47
C GLY A 881 -22.17 27.56 12.50
N VAL A 882 -21.03 27.60 13.19
CA VAL A 882 -20.15 28.77 13.27
C VAL A 882 -18.81 28.44 12.60
N PRO A 883 -18.44 29.12 11.50
CA PRO A 883 -17.10 28.98 10.93
C PRO A 883 -16.04 29.39 11.94
N THR A 884 -15.01 28.55 12.11
CA THR A 884 -13.95 28.75 13.09
C THR A 884 -12.57 28.72 12.44
N ILE A 885 -11.62 29.38 13.09
CA ILE A 885 -10.19 29.28 12.80
C ILE A 885 -9.56 28.55 13.97
N VAL A 886 -8.83 27.48 13.65
CA VAL A 886 -7.92 26.82 14.58
C VAL A 886 -6.52 27.36 14.31
N GLY A 887 -5.84 27.83 15.35
CA GLY A 887 -4.46 28.33 15.30
C GLY A 887 -3.58 27.65 16.35
N ALA A 888 -2.28 27.65 16.13
CA ALA A 888 -1.28 27.02 16.98
C ALA A 888 -1.24 27.58 18.42
N HIS A 889 -0.35 27.03 19.24
CA HIS A 889 -0.27 27.27 20.69
C HIS A 889 0.00 28.73 21.12
N ASP A 890 0.67 29.52 20.30
CA ASP A 890 1.04 30.90 20.64
C ASP A 890 -0.20 31.78 20.86
N LYS A 891 -0.16 32.65 21.88
CA LYS A 891 -1.19 33.68 22.11
C LYS A 891 -1.39 34.63 20.93
N TRP A 892 -0.46 34.67 19.99
CA TRP A 892 -0.62 35.27 18.67
C TRP A 892 -1.92 34.85 17.95
N TRP A 893 -2.40 33.63 18.17
CA TRP A 893 -3.65 33.14 17.56
C TRP A 893 -4.91 33.53 18.34
N GLN A 894 -4.77 34.10 19.55
CA GLN A 894 -5.89 34.61 20.33
C GLN A 894 -6.26 36.03 19.83
N PHE A 895 -6.89 36.14 18.66
CA PHE A 895 -7.11 37.45 18.04
C PHE A 895 -8.32 38.25 18.57
N ASP A 896 -9.27 37.62 19.26
CA ASP A 896 -10.38 38.32 19.93
C ASP A 896 -10.95 37.52 21.12
N SER A 897 -12.08 37.96 21.66
CA SER A 897 -12.74 37.36 22.81
C SER A 897 -13.46 36.03 22.52
N SER A 898 -13.64 35.65 21.25
CA SER A 898 -14.23 34.35 20.88
C SER A 898 -13.23 33.19 21.01
N CYS A 899 -11.95 33.51 21.12
CA CYS A 899 -10.85 32.55 21.16
C CYS A 899 -10.79 31.79 22.50
N VAL A 900 -10.81 30.46 22.41
CA VAL A 900 -10.66 29.55 23.56
C VAL A 900 -9.47 28.62 23.31
N TYR A 901 -8.57 28.50 24.29
CA TYR A 901 -7.44 27.58 24.21
C TYR A 901 -7.89 26.17 24.55
N ASN A 902 -7.64 25.22 23.66
CA ASN A 902 -7.84 23.81 23.91
C ASN A 902 -6.50 23.16 24.27
N SER A 903 -6.31 22.85 25.56
CA SER A 903 -5.08 22.26 26.07
C SER A 903 -4.84 20.82 25.59
N ALA A 904 -5.88 20.11 25.14
CA ALA A 904 -5.72 18.77 24.58
C ALA A 904 -5.20 18.81 23.14
N TRP A 905 -5.40 19.94 22.44
CA TRP A 905 -4.98 20.16 21.06
C TRP A 905 -3.79 21.09 20.93
N ASN A 906 -3.34 21.71 22.02
CA ASN A 906 -2.36 22.79 22.03
C ASN A 906 -2.68 23.91 21.03
N SER A 907 -3.95 24.26 20.89
CA SER A 907 -4.42 25.15 19.82
C SER A 907 -5.49 26.12 20.32
N TRP A 908 -5.52 27.32 19.76
CA TRP A 908 -6.61 28.28 19.92
C TRP A 908 -7.73 28.00 18.92
N VAL A 909 -8.99 28.07 19.39
CA VAL A 909 -10.18 27.96 18.56
C VAL A 909 -10.97 29.26 18.65
N CYS A 910 -11.11 29.95 17.53
CA CYS A 910 -11.74 31.27 17.46
C CYS A 910 -12.86 31.30 16.41
N ASP A 911 -13.85 32.16 16.59
CA ASP A 911 -14.85 32.40 15.56
C ASP A 911 -14.20 33.18 14.41
N LYS A 912 -14.42 32.69 13.17
CA LYS A 912 -13.79 33.28 11.98
C LYS A 912 -14.34 34.68 11.69
N GLY A 913 -15.67 34.85 11.75
CA GLY A 913 -16.34 36.07 11.31
C GLY A 913 -15.95 36.46 9.87
N SER A 914 -15.63 37.74 9.66
CA SER A 914 -15.14 38.27 8.37
C SER A 914 -13.63 38.10 8.18
N ARG A 915 -12.91 37.50 9.14
CA ARG A 915 -11.46 37.36 9.08
C ARG A 915 -11.05 36.14 8.28
N GLU A 916 -9.84 36.17 7.76
CA GLU A 916 -9.18 35.13 6.99
C GLU A 916 -7.76 34.93 7.52
N ILE A 917 -7.11 33.85 7.11
CA ILE A 917 -5.68 33.67 7.38
C ILE A 917 -4.90 34.61 6.46
N ALA A 918 -3.92 35.32 7.04
CA ALA A 918 -3.03 36.21 6.32
C ALA A 918 -1.58 35.76 6.46
N ASN A 919 -0.81 35.85 5.38
CA ASN A 919 0.65 35.65 5.41
C ASN A 919 1.36 36.83 4.77
N VAL A 920 2.35 37.39 5.49
CA VAL A 920 3.24 38.43 4.97
C VAL A 920 4.69 38.01 5.21
N GLN A 921 5.56 38.27 4.24
CA GLN A 921 6.99 38.00 4.38
C GLN A 921 7.78 39.28 4.46
N PHE A 922 8.41 39.51 5.62
CA PHE A 922 9.30 40.65 5.83
C PHE A 922 10.68 40.32 5.29
N TRP A 923 11.26 41.26 4.54
CA TRP A 923 12.65 41.26 4.13
C TRP A 923 13.32 42.52 4.60
N VAL A 924 14.39 42.31 5.35
CA VAL A 924 15.13 43.38 5.99
C VAL A 924 16.60 43.13 5.67
N PRO A 925 17.23 43.96 4.81
CA PRO A 925 18.61 43.75 4.39
C PRO A 925 19.55 43.46 5.57
N GLY A 926 20.30 42.36 5.48
CA GLY A 926 21.27 41.94 6.50
C GLY A 926 20.68 41.34 7.79
N LEU A 927 19.34 41.23 7.90
CA LEU A 927 18.67 40.70 9.09
C LEU A 927 17.65 39.58 8.79
N ILE A 928 16.70 39.81 7.88
CA ILE A 928 15.68 38.82 7.51
C ILE A 928 15.74 38.60 6.01
N SER A 929 15.90 37.34 5.60
CA SER A 929 15.97 36.94 4.22
C SER A 929 14.92 35.89 3.88
N ARG A 930 14.43 35.93 2.65
CA ARG A 930 13.57 34.89 2.06
C ARG A 930 14.42 33.83 1.35
N ASP A 931 15.54 34.26 0.78
CA ASP A 931 16.36 33.44 -0.12
C ASP A 931 17.47 32.68 0.63
N GLU A 932 17.48 32.76 1.96
CA GLU A 932 18.40 32.05 2.84
C GLU A 932 17.60 31.28 3.90
N SER A 933 18.04 30.06 4.20
CA SER A 933 17.47 29.24 5.26
C SER A 933 18.31 29.36 6.53
N TRP A 934 17.67 29.74 7.63
CA TRP A 934 18.28 29.92 8.93
C TRP A 934 17.72 28.91 9.94
N PRO A 935 18.51 28.48 10.95
CA PRO A 935 18.00 27.61 11.99
C PRO A 935 16.87 28.28 12.79
N ALA A 936 16.00 27.49 13.39
CA ALA A 936 14.79 27.98 14.02
C ALA A 936 15.00 28.93 15.22
N ASN A 937 16.18 28.85 15.85
CA ASN A 937 16.60 29.72 16.94
C ASN A 937 17.20 31.07 16.48
N SER A 938 17.11 31.39 15.19
CA SER A 938 17.61 32.63 14.59
C SER A 938 16.72 33.84 14.89
N TYR A 939 16.43 34.09 16.16
CA TYR A 939 15.49 35.11 16.59
C TYR A 939 15.99 36.53 16.30
N VAL A 940 15.11 37.37 15.74
CA VAL A 940 15.42 38.78 15.41
C VAL A 940 14.41 39.75 16.03
N GLY A 941 13.34 39.25 16.65
CA GLY A 941 12.30 40.09 17.21
C GLY A 941 10.99 39.36 17.43
N TYR A 942 9.90 40.12 17.43
CA TYR A 942 8.55 39.64 17.68
C TYR A 942 7.55 40.32 16.75
N THR A 943 6.45 39.63 16.47
CA THR A 943 5.25 40.24 15.90
C THR A 943 4.13 40.16 16.92
N TYR A 944 3.49 41.30 17.20
CA TYR A 944 2.43 41.45 18.20
C TYR A 944 1.07 41.71 17.54
N LEU A 945 0.01 41.15 18.09
CA LEU A 945 -1.34 41.59 17.78
C LEU A 945 -1.68 42.84 18.59
N PHE A 946 -2.34 43.79 17.95
CA PHE A 946 -2.92 44.96 18.61
C PHE A 946 -4.26 45.35 17.98
N GLY A 947 -5.02 46.14 18.72
CA GLY A 947 -6.29 46.71 18.26
C GLY A 947 -7.42 46.51 19.28
N ASN A 948 -8.61 46.96 18.89
CA ASN A 948 -9.78 46.99 19.78
C ASN A 948 -10.05 45.63 20.46
N GLY A 949 -10.07 45.62 21.80
CA GLY A 949 -10.28 44.42 22.62
C GLY A 949 -9.01 43.65 23.00
N ILE A 950 -7.83 44.09 22.57
CA ILE A 950 -6.52 43.52 22.96
C ILE A 950 -5.82 44.47 23.93
N SER A 951 -5.92 44.18 25.23
CA SER A 951 -5.26 44.96 26.29
C SER A 951 -4.04 44.28 26.91
N ASP A 952 -3.76 43.04 26.50
CA ASP A 952 -2.64 42.22 26.95
C ASP A 952 -1.64 41.95 25.83
N VAL A 953 -0.50 41.33 26.17
CA VAL A 953 0.56 41.02 25.21
C VAL A 953 0.26 39.71 24.48
N ARG A 954 0.02 39.79 23.18
CA ARG A 954 -0.20 38.63 22.29
C ARG A 954 0.82 38.69 21.16
N ARG A 955 1.78 37.76 21.14
CA ARG A 955 2.90 37.81 20.21
C ARG A 955 3.37 36.44 19.78
N THR A 956 4.13 36.42 18.70
CA THR A 956 4.95 35.28 18.25
C THR A 956 6.34 35.77 17.86
N VAL A 957 7.27 34.84 17.70
CA VAL A 957 8.68 35.11 17.38
C VAL A 957 8.85 35.45 15.90
N ALA A 958 9.65 36.48 15.62
CA ALA A 958 10.18 36.74 14.29
C ALA A 958 11.62 36.21 14.20
N THR A 959 11.94 35.50 13.12
CA THR A 959 13.25 34.90 12.88
C THR A 959 13.92 35.51 11.65
N ARG A 960 15.16 35.08 11.36
CA ARG A 960 15.85 35.46 10.12
C ARG A 960 15.18 34.89 8.87
N ASN A 961 14.35 33.86 9.01
CA ASN A 961 13.51 33.33 7.93
C ASN A 961 12.31 34.24 7.71
N ALA A 962 12.10 34.69 6.46
CA ALA A 962 10.99 35.56 6.13
C ALA A 962 9.64 34.86 6.25
N GLY A 963 8.68 35.51 6.93
CA GLY A 963 7.29 35.07 6.95
C GLY A 963 6.65 35.06 8.33
N VAL A 964 5.45 35.61 8.40
CA VAL A 964 4.57 35.55 9.56
C VAL A 964 3.17 35.24 9.04
N THR A 965 2.56 34.16 9.53
CA THR A 965 1.15 33.85 9.31
C THR A 965 0.35 34.31 10.52
N GLY A 966 -0.83 34.87 10.31
CA GLY A 966 -1.75 35.19 11.38
C GLY A 966 -3.12 35.50 10.82
N ILE A 967 -3.81 36.44 11.44
CA ILE A 967 -5.17 36.79 11.07
C ILE A 967 -5.24 38.10 10.28
N SER A 968 -6.10 38.11 9.25
CA SER A 968 -6.48 39.32 8.54
C SER A 968 -7.38 40.22 9.39
N ASN A 969 -7.54 41.47 8.94
CA ASN A 969 -8.37 42.50 9.55
C ASN A 969 -7.98 42.78 11.01
N ALA A 970 -6.69 42.62 11.33
CA ALA A 970 -6.11 42.87 12.65
C ALA A 970 -4.84 43.72 12.58
N GLY A 971 -4.49 44.35 13.71
CA GLY A 971 -3.26 45.11 13.88
C GLY A 971 -2.08 44.18 14.14
N TRP A 972 -1.01 44.33 13.35
CA TRP A 972 0.25 43.59 13.49
C TRP A 972 1.37 44.58 13.77
N TYR A 973 2.06 44.44 14.90
CA TYR A 973 3.20 45.29 15.24
C TYR A 973 4.50 44.49 15.16
N LEU A 974 5.39 44.89 14.24
CA LEU A 974 6.70 44.28 14.08
C LEU A 974 7.73 45.03 14.94
N TYR A 975 8.36 44.30 15.85
CA TYR A 975 9.47 44.79 16.67
C TYR A 975 10.72 43.97 16.37
N LEU A 976 11.83 44.63 16.04
CA LEU A 976 13.11 44.00 15.76
C LEU A 976 14.14 44.44 16.81
N THR A 977 14.88 43.48 17.37
CA THR A 977 15.86 43.76 18.44
C THR A 977 17.08 44.50 17.93
N ALA A 978 17.39 44.39 16.64
CA ALA A 978 18.44 45.17 15.97
C ALA A 978 18.06 46.67 15.81
N GLY A 979 16.81 47.04 16.14
CA GLY A 979 16.25 48.35 15.82
C GLY A 979 15.42 48.33 14.54
N SER A 980 14.87 49.48 14.17
CA SER A 980 13.97 49.59 13.02
C SER A 980 14.74 49.90 11.73
N PRO A 981 14.47 49.21 10.62
CA PRO A 981 15.30 49.33 9.43
C PRO A 981 15.03 50.60 8.64
N THR A 982 16.07 51.17 8.03
CA THR A 982 15.95 52.28 7.07
C THR A 982 15.23 51.86 5.79
N TYR A 983 15.27 50.57 5.47
CA TYR A 983 14.56 49.99 4.35
C TYR A 983 14.05 48.60 4.71
N MET A 984 12.77 48.35 4.41
CA MET A 984 12.21 47.01 4.44
C MET A 984 11.28 46.79 3.26
N LYS A 985 11.19 45.53 2.84
CA LYS A 985 10.36 45.05 1.76
C LYS A 985 9.41 43.99 2.33
N ILE A 986 8.15 44.03 1.92
CA ILE A 986 7.10 43.15 2.45
C ILE A 986 6.39 42.48 1.29
N TRP A 987 6.42 41.15 1.23
CA TRP A 987 5.58 40.41 0.30
C TRP A 987 4.22 40.12 0.92
N LEU A 988 3.16 40.41 0.18
CA LEU A 988 1.79 40.11 0.58
C LEU A 988 1.37 38.73 0.09
N SER A 989 2.10 37.70 0.57
CA SER A 989 1.97 36.30 0.13
C SER A 989 0.55 35.77 0.23
N GLN A 990 -0.22 36.10 1.27
CA GLN A 990 -1.63 35.71 1.35
C GLN A 990 -2.47 36.76 2.07
N VAL A 991 -2.49 38.00 1.60
CA VAL A 991 -3.48 39.01 2.06
C VAL A 991 -4.63 39.02 1.07
N VAL A 992 -5.65 38.21 1.36
CA VAL A 992 -6.70 37.85 0.39
C VAL A 992 -7.60 39.04 0.02
N TYR A 993 -8.34 38.89 -1.08
CA TYR A 993 -9.23 39.95 -1.58
C TYR A 993 -10.17 40.49 -0.49
N SER A 994 -10.36 41.81 -0.49
CA SER A 994 -11.18 42.56 0.50
C SER A 994 -10.74 42.43 1.97
N ASN A 995 -9.56 41.86 2.23
CA ASN A 995 -8.97 41.77 3.57
C ASN A 995 -7.68 42.60 3.64
N TYR A 996 -7.19 42.84 4.86
CA TYR A 996 -5.96 43.60 5.08
C TYR A 996 -5.17 43.13 6.30
N VAL A 997 -3.91 43.57 6.39
CA VAL A 997 -3.12 43.54 7.63
C VAL A 997 -2.80 44.99 8.01
N PHE A 998 -3.09 45.41 9.24
CA PHE A 998 -2.79 46.77 9.69
C PHE A 998 -1.44 46.79 10.41
N LEU A 999 -0.38 47.04 9.65
CA LEU A 999 0.99 46.98 10.13
C LEU A 999 1.37 48.24 10.92
N ALA A 1000 2.01 48.05 12.07
CA ALA A 1000 2.72 49.08 12.81
C ALA A 1000 4.22 48.71 12.92
N VAL A 1001 5.10 49.69 12.75
CA VAL A 1001 6.55 49.55 12.98
C VAL A 1001 7.04 50.77 13.74
N ARG A 1002 7.82 50.57 14.80
CA ARG A 1002 8.33 51.68 15.60
C ARG A 1002 9.43 52.44 14.86
N TYR A 1003 9.53 53.75 15.00
CA TYR A 1003 10.66 54.55 14.51
C TYR A 1003 10.98 55.71 15.48
N PRO A 1004 12.18 56.31 15.44
CA PRO A 1004 12.46 57.51 16.22
C PRO A 1004 11.53 58.66 15.82
N ALA A 1005 11.24 59.58 16.76
CA ALA A 1005 10.47 60.78 16.46
C ALA A 1005 11.13 61.59 15.32
N SER A 1006 10.32 62.31 14.54
CA SER A 1006 10.76 63.07 13.35
C SER A 1006 11.28 62.23 12.16
N THR A 1007 11.04 60.92 12.15
CA THR A 1007 11.32 60.09 10.97
C THR A 1007 10.34 60.42 9.84
N THR A 1008 10.84 60.57 8.62
CA THR A 1008 10.05 60.72 7.40
C THR A 1008 10.08 59.44 6.58
N PHE A 1009 9.00 59.18 5.83
CA PHE A 1009 8.80 57.91 5.12
C PHE A 1009 8.47 58.13 3.65
N SER A 1010 8.95 57.20 2.82
CA SER A 1010 8.43 56.96 1.47
C SER A 1010 7.95 55.52 1.43
N VAL A 1011 6.64 55.33 1.23
CA VAL A 1011 6.00 54.02 1.17
C VAL A 1011 5.41 53.83 -0.22
N SER A 1012 5.69 52.69 -0.84
CA SER A 1012 5.16 52.34 -2.15
C SER A 1012 4.82 50.86 -2.23
N CYS A 1013 3.98 50.47 -3.19
CA CYS A 1013 3.80 49.09 -3.57
C CYS A 1013 4.20 48.86 -5.02
N GLU A 1014 4.58 47.63 -5.31
CA GLU A 1014 4.97 47.15 -6.63
C GLU A 1014 4.28 45.82 -6.89
N TYR A 1015 3.81 45.60 -8.11
CA TYR A 1015 3.54 44.25 -8.61
C TYR A 1015 4.51 43.96 -9.76
N LYS A 1016 5.33 42.93 -9.58
CA LYS A 1016 6.52 42.69 -10.41
C LYS A 1016 6.21 42.49 -11.91
N TYR A 1017 5.01 42.02 -12.24
CA TYR A 1017 4.63 41.72 -13.62
C TYR A 1017 3.76 42.79 -14.28
N ASN A 1018 3.21 43.73 -13.52
CA ASN A 1018 2.36 44.77 -14.09
C ASN A 1018 2.35 46.03 -13.21
N SER A 1019 2.89 47.12 -13.76
CA SER A 1019 3.01 48.40 -13.09
C SER A 1019 1.67 49.09 -12.80
N GLN A 1020 0.55 48.66 -13.39
CA GLN A 1020 -0.77 49.23 -13.11
C GLN A 1020 -1.20 49.08 -11.64
N TYR A 1021 -0.63 48.09 -10.94
CA TYR A 1021 -0.89 47.84 -9.53
C TYR A 1021 0.17 48.44 -8.60
N SER A 1022 1.16 49.13 -9.15
CA SER A 1022 2.20 49.84 -8.39
C SER A 1022 1.71 51.23 -8.00
N TYR A 1023 1.94 51.64 -6.74
CA TYR A 1023 1.37 52.88 -6.19
C TYR A 1023 2.25 53.49 -5.09
N ASN A 1024 2.34 54.82 -5.04
CA ASN A 1024 3.03 55.55 -3.98
C ASN A 1024 2.02 56.04 -2.93
N PHE A 1025 2.22 55.66 -1.67
CA PHE A 1025 1.28 55.96 -0.60
C PHE A 1025 1.37 57.43 -0.19
N THR A 1026 0.26 58.01 0.23
CA THR A 1026 0.20 59.38 0.77
C THR A 1026 -0.02 59.39 2.28
N MET A 1027 0.43 60.44 2.96
CA MET A 1027 0.24 60.54 4.41
C MET A 1027 -1.23 60.83 4.77
N ALA A 1028 -1.82 60.05 5.67
CA ALA A 1028 -3.15 60.26 6.23
C ALA A 1028 -3.10 61.10 7.51
N ALA A 1029 -4.27 61.61 7.95
CA ALA A 1029 -4.38 62.46 9.14
C ALA A 1029 -4.21 61.73 10.48
N SER A 1030 -4.46 60.41 10.53
CA SER A 1030 -4.36 59.60 11.77
C SER A 1030 -4.20 58.11 11.46
N PRO A 1031 -3.79 57.27 12.44
CA PRO A 1031 -3.74 55.81 12.26
C PRO A 1031 -5.13 55.22 11.94
N SER A 1032 -6.19 55.74 12.57
CA SER A 1032 -7.57 55.34 12.29
C SER A 1032 -7.99 55.63 10.84
N ALA A 1033 -7.52 56.74 10.27
CA ALA A 1033 -7.75 57.05 8.86
C ALA A 1033 -7.01 56.08 7.92
N VAL A 1034 -5.81 55.61 8.30
CA VAL A 1034 -5.10 54.56 7.55
C VAL A 1034 -5.88 53.24 7.60
N ARG A 1035 -6.29 52.79 8.79
CA ARG A 1035 -7.04 51.54 8.97
C ARG A 1035 -8.37 51.54 8.21
N ASN A 1036 -9.11 52.64 8.24
CA ASN A 1036 -10.41 52.77 7.56
C ASN A 1036 -10.28 53.13 6.07
N GLY A 1037 -9.10 53.52 5.60
CA GLY A 1037 -8.83 53.90 4.22
C GLY A 1037 -8.75 52.70 3.25
N ASN A 1038 -8.47 53.01 1.99
CA ASN A 1038 -8.40 52.06 0.88
C ASN A 1038 -7.04 51.33 0.74
N GLY A 1039 -6.15 51.45 1.74
CA GLY A 1039 -4.81 50.85 1.70
C GLY A 1039 -3.75 51.66 0.96
N LYS A 1040 -4.06 52.86 0.47
CA LYS A 1040 -3.12 53.71 -0.30
C LYS A 1040 -2.48 54.83 0.52
N THR A 1041 -2.56 54.74 1.84
CA THR A 1041 -2.08 55.78 2.76
C THR A 1041 -1.29 55.20 3.92
N TYR A 1042 -0.38 55.99 4.48
CA TYR A 1042 0.35 55.68 5.73
C TYR A 1042 0.22 56.82 6.75
N HIS A 1043 0.55 56.57 8.02
CA HIS A 1043 0.60 57.63 9.03
C HIS A 1043 1.74 57.35 10.02
N PHE A 1044 2.42 58.39 10.50
CA PHE A 1044 3.40 58.29 11.56
C PHE A 1044 2.95 59.18 12.73
N ASP A 1045 2.70 58.59 13.89
CA ASP A 1045 2.17 59.31 15.06
C ASP A 1045 3.27 59.92 15.96
N GLY A 1046 4.52 59.87 15.50
CA GLY A 1046 5.70 60.24 16.27
C GLY A 1046 6.40 59.07 16.96
N THR A 1047 5.75 57.90 17.04
CA THR A 1047 6.31 56.66 17.62
C THR A 1047 6.23 55.49 16.63
N HIS A 1048 5.08 55.27 16.00
CA HIS A 1048 4.81 54.14 15.11
C HIS A 1048 4.41 54.61 13.72
N LEU A 1049 5.00 53.97 12.70
CA LEU A 1049 4.52 54.02 11.32
C LEU A 1049 3.39 53.02 11.16
N PHE A 1050 2.23 53.47 10.72
CA PHE A 1050 1.07 52.66 10.40
C PHE A 1050 0.87 52.55 8.89
N VAL A 1051 0.71 51.33 8.40
CA VAL A 1051 0.44 51.01 6.99
C VAL A 1051 -0.66 49.96 6.91
N LYS A 1052 -1.68 50.19 6.08
CA LYS A 1052 -2.70 49.19 5.78
C LYS A 1052 -2.27 48.38 4.56
N LEU A 1053 -1.81 47.17 4.79
CA LEU A 1053 -1.35 46.24 3.75
C LEU A 1053 -2.56 45.62 3.06
N VAL A 1054 -2.74 45.92 1.78
CA VAL A 1054 -3.78 45.38 0.89
C VAL A 1054 -3.08 44.93 -0.40
N ASN A 1055 -3.43 43.76 -0.90
CA ASN A 1055 -2.95 43.31 -2.20
C ASN A 1055 -3.89 43.80 -3.31
N PHE A 1056 -3.50 44.87 -4.01
CA PHE A 1056 -4.33 45.50 -5.04
C PHE A 1056 -4.46 44.70 -6.34
N ARG A 1057 -3.65 43.65 -6.51
CA ARG A 1057 -3.74 42.77 -7.68
C ARG A 1057 -4.93 41.82 -7.58
N LEU A 1058 -5.39 41.50 -6.38
CA LEU A 1058 -6.46 40.51 -6.19
C LEU A 1058 -7.81 41.08 -6.60
N ASP A 1059 -8.65 40.26 -7.23
CA ASP A 1059 -10.01 40.60 -7.65
C ASP A 1059 -11.08 39.70 -7.01
N GLY A 1060 -10.68 38.68 -6.26
CA GLY A 1060 -11.56 37.75 -5.55
C GLY A 1060 -11.75 36.42 -6.26
N SER A 1061 -11.19 36.23 -7.46
CA SER A 1061 -11.19 34.97 -8.20
C SER A 1061 -10.13 33.96 -7.72
N GLU A 1062 -9.22 34.38 -6.86
CA GLU A 1062 -7.99 33.65 -6.56
C GLU A 1062 -8.13 32.62 -5.44
N TYR A 1063 -8.82 31.52 -5.74
CA TYR A 1063 -9.06 30.49 -4.77
C TYR A 1063 -9.30 29.11 -5.39
N PHE A 1064 -9.00 28.10 -4.58
CA PHE A 1064 -9.45 26.73 -4.74
C PHE A 1064 -10.70 26.51 -3.87
N SER A 1065 -11.79 26.02 -4.45
CA SER A 1065 -13.02 25.69 -3.70
C SER A 1065 -13.58 24.33 -4.05
N ARG A 1066 -14.03 23.61 -3.01
CA ARG A 1066 -14.69 22.31 -3.10
C ARG A 1066 -15.62 22.09 -1.92
N GLY A 1067 -16.73 21.38 -2.14
CA GLY A 1067 -17.65 20.96 -1.07
C GLY A 1067 -18.21 22.09 -0.20
N GLY A 1068 -18.24 23.34 -0.68
CA GLY A 1068 -18.65 24.51 0.10
C GLY A 1068 -17.57 25.10 1.03
N ALA A 1069 -16.34 24.60 0.95
CA ALA A 1069 -15.15 25.20 1.57
C ALA A 1069 -14.27 25.87 0.51
N LYS A 1070 -13.44 26.81 0.95
CA LYS A 1070 -12.59 27.62 0.08
C LYS A 1070 -11.23 27.89 0.72
N ILE A 1071 -10.19 27.86 -0.10
CA ILE A 1071 -8.80 28.14 0.26
C ILE A 1071 -8.26 29.13 -0.76
N PHE A 1072 -7.67 30.23 -0.30
CA PHE A 1072 -7.15 31.27 -1.19
C PHE A 1072 -5.73 30.97 -1.65
N ASP A 1073 -5.41 31.41 -2.87
CA ASP A 1073 -4.09 31.23 -3.45
C ASP A 1073 -3.03 32.08 -2.74
N VAL A 1074 -1.78 31.62 -2.81
CA VAL A 1074 -0.62 32.33 -2.27
C VAL A 1074 0.08 33.08 -3.42
N TYR A 1075 0.19 34.41 -3.32
CA TYR A 1075 0.76 35.31 -4.33
C TYR A 1075 2.09 35.93 -3.92
N TRP A 1076 3.15 35.54 -4.62
CA TRP A 1076 4.52 35.89 -4.24
C TRP A 1076 5.05 37.21 -4.77
N GLU A 1077 4.31 37.93 -5.61
CA GLU A 1077 4.89 38.97 -6.46
C GLU A 1077 4.27 40.37 -6.28
N PHE A 1078 3.49 40.55 -5.19
CA PHE A 1078 2.99 41.84 -4.75
C PHE A 1078 3.73 42.32 -3.51
N LEU A 1079 4.34 43.50 -3.60
CA LEU A 1079 5.38 43.96 -2.70
C LEU A 1079 5.05 45.34 -2.14
N VAL A 1080 5.39 45.60 -0.88
CA VAL A 1080 5.36 46.93 -0.26
C VAL A 1080 6.75 47.31 0.19
N HIS A 1081 7.20 48.50 -0.18
CA HIS A 1081 8.50 49.07 0.14
C HIS A 1081 8.31 50.18 1.17
N ILE A 1082 9.10 50.14 2.23
CA ILE A 1082 9.12 51.20 3.25
C ILE A 1082 10.54 51.72 3.33
N ASN A 1083 10.72 53.00 3.00
CA ASN A 1083 11.98 53.72 3.17
C ASN A 1083 11.81 54.76 4.28
N ALA A 1084 12.72 54.77 5.24
CA ALA A 1084 12.68 55.65 6.41
C ALA A 1084 13.96 56.49 6.49
N LYS A 1085 13.79 57.80 6.72
CA LYS A 1085 14.90 58.75 6.89
C LYS A 1085 14.70 59.58 8.16
N ASN A 1086 15.74 59.66 8.98
CA ASN A 1086 15.75 60.54 10.14
C ASN A 1086 17.09 61.30 10.17
N THR A 1087 17.02 62.64 10.19
CA THR A 1087 18.22 63.50 10.19
C THR A 1087 18.72 63.81 11.61
N VAL A 1088 17.95 63.49 12.64
CA VAL A 1088 18.28 63.73 14.06
C VAL A 1088 18.91 62.48 14.68
N THR A 1089 18.38 61.30 14.38
CA THR A 1089 18.90 60.00 14.84
C THR A 1089 19.41 59.21 13.65
N PRO A 1090 20.71 59.27 13.31
CA PRO A 1090 21.25 58.55 12.17
C PRO A 1090 21.21 57.03 12.40
N PRO A 1091 20.94 56.22 11.36
CA PRO A 1091 20.90 54.77 11.46
C PRO A 1091 22.33 54.19 11.55
N VAL A 1092 22.49 53.11 12.32
CA VAL A 1092 23.72 52.31 12.41
C VAL A 1092 23.51 51.01 11.65
N ASN A 1093 24.36 50.71 10.66
CA ASN A 1093 24.25 49.55 9.78
C ASN A 1093 22.86 49.38 9.13
N GLY A 1094 22.19 50.50 8.83
CA GLY A 1094 20.84 50.49 8.26
C GLY A 1094 19.70 50.36 9.29
N PHE A 1095 19.97 50.47 10.59
CA PHE A 1095 18.95 50.37 11.64
C PHE A 1095 18.94 51.58 12.58
N PHE A 1096 17.75 52.02 12.98
CA PHE A 1096 17.56 52.95 14.09
C PHE A 1096 17.52 52.17 15.40
N THR A 1097 18.62 52.21 16.15
CA THR A 1097 18.85 51.39 17.36
C THR A 1097 18.36 52.07 18.64
N GLY A 1098 18.32 51.34 19.76
CA GLY A 1098 17.95 51.89 21.07
C GLY A 1098 16.48 52.22 21.24
N LEU A 1099 15.61 51.70 20.37
CA LEU A 1099 14.16 51.86 20.46
C LEU A 1099 13.60 50.85 21.47
N SER A 1100 12.80 51.32 22.43
CA SER A 1100 12.10 50.41 23.35
C SER A 1100 11.00 49.62 22.63
N ASP A 1101 10.55 48.52 23.23
CA ASP A 1101 9.39 47.79 22.74
C ASP A 1101 8.11 48.42 23.31
N VAL A 1102 7.45 49.28 22.53
CA VAL A 1102 6.21 49.97 22.93
C VAL A 1102 5.11 49.54 21.98
N LEU A 1103 4.02 49.00 22.52
CA LEU A 1103 2.87 48.59 21.72
C LEU A 1103 2.07 49.80 21.21
N PRO A 1104 1.48 49.71 20.02
CA PRO A 1104 0.47 50.67 19.58
C PRO A 1104 -0.74 50.70 20.52
N SER A 1105 -1.50 51.80 20.48
CA SER A 1105 -2.72 51.94 21.29
C SER A 1105 -3.73 50.82 21.01
N SER A 1106 -4.27 50.21 22.07
CA SER A 1106 -5.30 49.17 21.99
C SER A 1106 -6.66 49.66 21.50
N THR A 1107 -6.83 50.97 21.33
CA THR A 1107 -8.07 51.57 20.78
C THR A 1107 -8.05 51.71 19.25
N LEU A 1108 -6.89 51.42 18.62
CA LEU A 1108 -6.65 51.53 17.18
C LEU A 1108 -7.14 50.34 16.36
#